data_AF-A0A842MG74-F1
#
_entry.id   AF-A0A842MG74-F1
#
_cell.length_a   1.000
_cell.length_b   1.000
_cell.length_c   1.000
_cell.angle_alpha   90.00
_cell.angle_beta   90.00
_cell.angle_gamma   90.00
#
_symmetry.space_group_name_H-M   'P 1'
#
loop_
_entity.id
_entity.type
_entity.pdbx_description
1 polymer ?
#
loop_
_entity_poly.entity_id
_entity_poly.type
_entity_poly.pdbx_seq_one_letter_code
_entity_poly.pdbx_strand_id
1 'polypeptide(L)'
;MKKAKIFGFGNSGVSEVVGTILLLAIAISTFSVVAVYVFSINQPENTPNVTLVGYVNEIEHVVIEHKGGKSLELQNLRIVVWKGEKNSSSFSFDENEEMGENAKFFKINSNHRWEIGEYVDINATAVFGNITYWQISAVIVDKESNSIIFSGVLQPGVTDYIVKSDDDLENAADFSWTPNPACIYTYVRFIDQSKYSQYIISWNWDLGDGNTSNEQNPTHTYSNPSTYRVTLNITYPSSIVAPGVKNWDTCSKDVYVSDVPIINYSPGIATTGDPYTFSVEVIDSDGVSAVYVEYWFNGGAHTNGSMEKNGDVWEYTIDVPLNSLAPLYYIISAEDTYHFWNNTGTLTTEVKDNDPPEIVDYSPSSGTTGDPYTFLVNVTDNIDSGGSIAVWINWVHGSKEGNNSANYIGNNNYTLTINLDNNSINNMLYIICAIDSSGNANSTNQKSVTVSDNDPPIITDYSSQWAFWNDDYIFNASVVDNIAVANVYVTYWIDNGSQTNNSMSLTGNYYTYTYHITASGTTLYYKFSAKDTSNNWAETAIFSRTLYWGHVYNVDQGEWYNEIYDATKEANPGDTIYVYPGTYYTHGGGNQDIVINKNGVELIGGSSPDTIILVSQQDGITVTASNVLIKNITMIKNSNSPQGKEFKKGIYLNGASNVTIENCNISEAAQSAIYVTASHDILINNCTLYKNLQHGVYIGGGSYNVNVSSTHIYQNSENGILIEQSNSNIVYNNQIHNNSKGVYLYRALYNNITQNNIYWNDIGISLQGTNQEKTKLNIIYSNTIHHNQDGIYFVEYSTNNNITYNTIHNNTRLSSIGYGIRIVFATNKENNQNYIYKNNLINNQVNGYDECNNYWDNGSFGNYWSDYTGSDGNGDGIGDTPYSIPGGNNKDNYPLMNPI
;
A
#
# COMPACT_ATOMS: atom_id res chain seq x y z
N MET A 1 -37.71 3.99 -17.02
CA MET A 1 -38.04 2.75 -17.77
C MET A 1 -38.55 1.68 -16.76
N LYS A 2 -39.79 1.08 -16.92
CA LYS A 2 -40.40 -0.24 -16.41
C LYS A 2 -40.65 -0.46 -14.85
N LYS A 3 -41.48 -1.36 -14.20
CA LYS A 3 -42.67 -2.32 -14.41
C LYS A 3 -43.23 -2.92 -13.04
N ALA A 4 -44.56 -3.24 -12.81
CA ALA A 4 -45.15 -4.02 -11.64
C ALA A 4 -46.65 -4.55 -11.77
N LYS A 5 -47.27 -5.38 -10.82
CA LYS A 5 -48.74 -5.78 -10.50
C LYS A 5 -49.01 -7.30 -10.09
N ILE A 6 -50.13 -7.96 -9.59
CA ILE A 6 -51.49 -7.85 -8.83
C ILE A 6 -52.23 -9.28 -8.82
N PHE A 7 -53.32 -9.81 -8.14
CA PHE A 7 -54.07 -9.89 -6.80
C PHE A 7 -55.22 -11.02 -6.83
N GLY A 8 -55.99 -11.41 -5.75
CA GLY A 8 -57.17 -12.40 -5.77
C GLY A 8 -57.96 -12.76 -4.44
N PHE A 9 -59.17 -13.45 -4.45
CA PHE A 9 -60.14 -13.75 -3.29
C PHE A 9 -61.21 -14.93 -3.46
N GLY A 10 -62.01 -15.38 -2.42
CA GLY A 10 -63.21 -16.34 -2.49
C GLY A 10 -63.94 -16.83 -1.14
N ASN A 11 -65.19 -17.42 -1.11
CA ASN A 11 -65.97 -17.93 0.11
C ASN A 11 -67.34 -18.77 -0.11
N SER A 12 -68.00 -19.37 0.95
CA SER A 12 -69.49 -19.71 1.23
C SER A 12 -70.08 -21.19 1.49
N GLY A 13 -71.23 -21.38 2.24
CA GLY A 13 -72.01 -22.68 2.47
C GLY A 13 -73.23 -22.73 3.52
N VAL A 14 -74.18 -23.73 3.55
CA VAL A 14 -75.42 -23.90 4.45
C VAL A 14 -76.06 -25.35 4.59
N SER A 15 -76.54 -25.86 5.77
CA SER A 15 -77.76 -26.77 6.01
C SER A 15 -77.97 -27.32 7.47
N GLU A 16 -79.19 -27.31 8.10
CA GLU A 16 -79.36 -27.60 9.57
C GLU A 16 -80.69 -28.30 10.09
N VAL A 17 -80.71 -28.60 11.41
CA VAL A 17 -81.83 -28.96 12.34
C VAL A 17 -82.42 -30.38 12.40
N VAL A 18 -82.88 -31.04 11.32
CA VAL A 18 -83.42 -32.44 11.47
C VAL A 18 -82.34 -33.43 11.93
N GLY A 19 -81.07 -33.05 11.77
CA GLY A 19 -79.95 -33.75 12.40
C GLY A 19 -80.06 -33.86 13.92
N THR A 20 -80.39 -32.78 14.65
CA THR A 20 -79.84 -32.49 15.99
C THR A 20 -79.93 -33.62 17.03
N ILE A 21 -81.05 -34.34 17.16
CA ILE A 21 -81.19 -35.39 18.18
C ILE A 21 -80.63 -36.74 17.71
N LEU A 22 -80.76 -37.08 16.42
CA LEU A 22 -80.06 -38.26 15.88
C LEU A 22 -78.55 -38.00 15.86
N LEU A 23 -78.13 -36.75 15.60
CA LEU A 23 -76.77 -36.26 15.79
C LEU A 23 -76.27 -36.48 17.21
N LEU A 24 -77.11 -36.46 18.25
CA LEU A 24 -76.62 -36.59 19.62
C LEU A 24 -76.13 -38.02 19.92
N ALA A 25 -76.91 -39.05 19.54
CA ALA A 25 -76.50 -40.44 19.70
C ALA A 25 -75.49 -40.90 18.62
N ILE A 26 -75.61 -40.37 17.39
CA ILE A 26 -74.61 -40.60 16.34
C ILE A 26 -73.29 -39.93 16.73
N ALA A 27 -73.24 -38.67 17.16
CA ALA A 27 -72.00 -37.99 17.56
C ALA A 27 -71.27 -38.74 18.69
N ILE A 28 -71.97 -39.23 19.71
CA ILE A 28 -71.35 -40.00 20.81
C ILE A 28 -70.70 -41.31 20.31
N SER A 29 -71.09 -41.83 19.14
CA SER A 29 -70.50 -43.03 18.53
C SER A 29 -69.68 -42.78 17.26
N THR A 30 -69.79 -41.62 16.62
CA THR A 30 -69.07 -41.25 15.38
C THR A 30 -68.05 -40.15 15.57
N PHE A 31 -68.07 -39.32 16.63
CA PHE A 31 -66.84 -38.59 17.00
C PHE A 31 -65.71 -39.58 17.30
N SER A 32 -66.02 -40.72 17.92
CA SER A 32 -65.10 -41.85 18.13
C SER A 32 -64.56 -42.50 16.84
N VAL A 33 -65.11 -42.15 15.66
CA VAL A 33 -64.69 -42.69 14.34
C VAL A 33 -64.16 -41.58 13.41
N VAL A 34 -64.71 -40.37 13.49
CA VAL A 34 -64.18 -39.16 12.84
C VAL A 34 -62.84 -38.76 13.45
N ALA A 35 -62.63 -39.04 14.75
CA ALA A 35 -61.32 -39.04 15.42
C ALA A 35 -60.32 -40.08 14.86
N VAL A 36 -60.68 -40.84 13.83
CA VAL A 36 -59.78 -41.74 13.08
C VAL A 36 -59.65 -41.31 11.61
N TYR A 37 -60.48 -40.39 11.10
CA TYR A 37 -60.48 -39.98 9.68
C TYR A 37 -60.08 -38.51 9.43
N VAL A 38 -60.40 -37.56 10.32
CA VAL A 38 -59.90 -36.18 10.16
C VAL A 38 -58.39 -36.09 10.46
N PHE A 39 -57.86 -37.04 11.25
CA PHE A 39 -56.41 -37.25 11.42
C PHE A 39 -55.67 -37.75 10.16
N SER A 40 -56.32 -37.83 8.98
CA SER A 40 -55.67 -38.29 7.73
C SER A 40 -55.53 -37.23 6.63
N ILE A 41 -55.85 -35.95 6.87
CA ILE A 41 -55.44 -34.83 5.98
C ILE A 41 -55.00 -33.62 6.84
N ASN A 42 -53.70 -33.33 6.79
CA ASN A 42 -52.92 -32.41 7.64
C ASN A 42 -53.53 -31.03 8.04
N GLN A 43 -53.25 -30.64 9.30
CA GLN A 43 -53.27 -29.26 9.86
C GLN A 43 -54.67 -28.61 10.07
N PRO A 44 -54.85 -27.65 11.02
CA PRO A 44 -53.85 -26.87 11.76
C PRO A 44 -53.53 -27.30 13.20
N GLU A 45 -52.36 -26.89 13.68
CA GLU A 45 -51.91 -26.95 15.07
C GLU A 45 -52.56 -25.84 15.96
N ASN A 46 -52.68 -26.13 17.26
CA ASN A 46 -53.04 -25.27 18.42
C ASN A 46 -54.50 -25.24 18.90
N THR A 47 -54.72 -25.82 20.10
CA THR A 47 -55.78 -25.44 21.05
C THR A 47 -55.17 -25.37 22.47
N PRO A 48 -55.56 -24.40 23.34
CA PRO A 48 -55.00 -24.26 24.68
C PRO A 48 -55.54 -25.30 25.69
N ASN A 49 -54.83 -25.46 26.82
CA ASN A 49 -55.14 -26.44 27.89
C ASN A 49 -55.34 -25.68 29.22
N VAL A 50 -56.57 -25.62 29.73
CA VAL A 50 -57.00 -24.70 30.80
C VAL A 50 -58.13 -25.30 31.67
N THR A 51 -58.25 -24.83 32.91
CA THR A 51 -59.23 -25.29 33.92
C THR A 51 -59.99 -24.11 34.53
N LEU A 52 -61.30 -24.03 34.29
CA LEU A 52 -62.21 -23.01 34.81
C LEU A 52 -63.33 -23.64 35.64
N VAL A 53 -63.84 -22.95 36.66
CA VAL A 53 -64.94 -23.41 37.54
C VAL A 53 -66.03 -22.35 37.62
N GLY A 54 -67.28 -22.74 37.42
CA GLY A 54 -68.45 -21.87 37.53
C GLY A 54 -69.25 -22.12 38.81
N TYR A 55 -69.84 -21.08 39.41
CA TYR A 55 -70.92 -21.23 40.40
C TYR A 55 -71.88 -20.02 40.46
N VAL A 56 -72.92 -20.12 41.29
CA VAL A 56 -73.77 -18.99 41.72
C VAL A 56 -73.74 -18.95 43.23
N ASN A 57 -73.57 -17.75 43.76
CA ASN A 57 -73.53 -17.48 45.18
C ASN A 57 -74.94 -17.17 45.75
N GLU A 58 -74.98 -16.88 47.05
CA GLU A 58 -76.19 -16.51 47.81
C GLU A 58 -76.81 -15.16 47.38
N ILE A 59 -76.26 -14.48 46.36
CA ILE A 59 -76.75 -13.22 45.79
C ILE A 59 -76.98 -13.29 44.25
N GLU A 60 -77.20 -14.49 43.70
CA GLU A 60 -77.62 -14.73 42.31
C GLU A 60 -76.64 -14.28 41.18
N HIS A 61 -75.35 -14.12 41.48
CA HIS A 61 -74.30 -13.78 40.50
C HIS A 61 -73.61 -15.02 39.90
N VAL A 62 -73.41 -15.08 38.58
CA VAL A 62 -72.72 -16.18 37.89
C VAL A 62 -71.22 -15.89 37.85
N VAL A 63 -70.49 -16.57 38.71
CA VAL A 63 -69.03 -16.46 38.86
C VAL A 63 -68.36 -17.58 38.09
N ILE A 64 -67.46 -17.25 37.14
CA ILE A 64 -66.60 -18.21 36.44
C ILE A 64 -65.14 -17.84 36.72
N GLU A 65 -64.43 -18.68 37.49
CA GLU A 65 -63.07 -18.42 37.97
C GLU A 65 -62.05 -19.35 37.28
N HIS A 66 -60.90 -18.80 36.89
CA HIS A 66 -59.80 -19.57 36.32
C HIS A 66 -59.00 -20.25 37.43
N LYS A 67 -59.12 -21.58 37.55
CA LYS A 67 -58.50 -22.37 38.62
C LYS A 67 -57.16 -23.03 38.23
N GLY A 68 -56.77 -23.06 36.96
CA GLY A 68 -55.46 -23.58 36.54
C GLY A 68 -55.24 -23.68 35.03
N GLY A 69 -54.01 -23.99 34.61
CA GLY A 69 -53.64 -24.26 33.22
C GLY A 69 -53.05 -23.05 32.46
N LYS A 70 -52.99 -23.14 31.12
CA LYS A 70 -52.51 -22.06 30.24
C LYS A 70 -53.53 -20.92 30.19
N SER A 71 -53.05 -19.72 30.46
CA SER A 71 -53.79 -18.48 30.28
C SER A 71 -54.14 -18.18 28.82
N LEU A 72 -55.23 -17.43 28.62
CA LEU A 72 -55.93 -17.28 27.34
C LEU A 72 -55.92 -15.82 26.87
N GLU A 73 -55.59 -15.52 25.61
CA GLU A 73 -55.63 -14.14 25.10
C GLU A 73 -57.05 -13.61 24.97
N LEU A 74 -57.38 -12.56 25.73
CA LEU A 74 -58.72 -11.98 25.85
C LEU A 74 -59.26 -11.51 24.49
N GLN A 75 -58.38 -10.88 23.69
CA GLN A 75 -58.70 -10.44 22.33
C GLN A 75 -59.21 -11.58 21.42
N ASN A 76 -58.78 -12.82 21.66
CA ASN A 76 -59.20 -14.00 20.90
C ASN A 76 -60.42 -14.71 21.50
N LEU A 77 -60.91 -14.34 22.69
CA LEU A 77 -62.05 -15.01 23.32
C LEU A 77 -63.42 -14.43 22.94
N ARG A 78 -64.43 -15.31 22.95
CA ARG A 78 -65.85 -15.00 23.12
C ARG A 78 -66.44 -15.91 24.19
N ILE A 79 -67.07 -15.32 25.22
CA ILE A 79 -67.91 -16.04 26.18
C ILE A 79 -69.36 -15.98 25.67
N VAL A 80 -70.13 -17.05 25.79
CA VAL A 80 -71.59 -17.00 25.58
C VAL A 80 -72.28 -17.67 26.75
N VAL A 81 -73.14 -16.93 27.44
CA VAL A 81 -74.07 -17.49 28.45
C VAL A 81 -75.46 -17.66 27.84
N TRP A 82 -76.20 -18.66 28.28
CA TRP A 82 -77.58 -18.86 27.86
C TRP A 82 -78.48 -19.37 28.97
N LYS A 83 -79.78 -19.12 28.79
CA LYS A 83 -80.89 -19.53 29.66
C LYS A 83 -81.87 -20.33 28.80
N GLY A 84 -81.64 -21.65 28.75
CA GLY A 84 -82.34 -22.56 27.83
C GLY A 84 -81.95 -22.39 26.35
N GLU A 85 -82.65 -23.10 25.46
CA GLU A 85 -82.24 -23.35 24.05
C GLU A 85 -82.27 -22.12 23.11
N LYS A 86 -82.82 -20.97 23.53
CA LYS A 86 -83.14 -19.85 22.61
C LYS A 86 -82.73 -18.45 23.06
N ASN A 87 -82.30 -18.28 24.32
CA ASN A 87 -81.84 -16.99 24.85
C ASN A 87 -80.36 -17.10 25.21
N SER A 88 -79.49 -16.67 24.31
CA SER A 88 -78.05 -16.54 24.51
C SER A 88 -77.61 -15.08 24.46
N SER A 89 -76.65 -14.71 25.30
CA SER A 89 -75.95 -13.43 25.23
C SER A 89 -74.45 -13.69 25.13
N SER A 90 -73.79 -13.05 24.16
CA SER A 90 -72.36 -13.23 23.88
C SER A 90 -71.56 -12.01 24.31
N PHE A 91 -70.59 -12.24 25.18
CA PHE A 91 -69.66 -11.26 25.68
C PHE A 91 -68.29 -11.49 25.00
N SER A 92 -67.57 -10.42 24.72
CA SER A 92 -66.23 -10.49 24.12
C SER A 92 -65.47 -9.28 24.63
N PHE A 93 -64.19 -9.46 24.90
CA PHE A 93 -63.32 -8.40 25.40
C PHE A 93 -63.06 -7.37 24.29
N ASP A 94 -63.11 -6.09 24.63
CA ASP A 94 -62.75 -4.98 23.75
C ASP A 94 -61.24 -4.66 23.82
N GLU A 95 -60.83 -3.55 23.19
CA GLU A 95 -59.44 -3.06 23.18
C GLU A 95 -58.93 -2.63 24.58
N ASN A 96 -59.79 -2.58 25.61
CA ASN A 96 -59.48 -2.18 26.99
C ASN A 96 -59.60 -3.36 27.99
N GLU A 97 -59.83 -4.58 27.50
CA GLU A 97 -60.17 -5.78 28.29
C GLU A 97 -61.56 -5.71 28.98
N GLU A 98 -62.45 -4.80 28.58
CA GLU A 98 -63.80 -4.70 29.14
C GLU A 98 -64.80 -5.59 28.38
N MET A 99 -65.82 -6.11 29.09
CA MET A 99 -66.80 -7.05 28.56
C MET A 99 -68.17 -6.43 28.23
N GLY A 100 -68.35 -5.13 28.49
CA GLY A 100 -69.64 -4.43 28.38
C GLY A 100 -70.54 -4.59 29.60
N GLU A 101 -71.74 -4.02 29.51
CA GLU A 101 -72.64 -3.87 30.66
C GLU A 101 -73.17 -5.23 31.19
N ASN A 102 -73.24 -5.37 32.52
CA ASN A 102 -73.65 -6.56 33.29
C ASN A 102 -72.66 -7.74 33.36
N ALA A 103 -71.48 -7.64 32.75
CA ALA A 103 -70.36 -8.57 32.98
C ALA A 103 -69.12 -7.80 33.46
N LYS A 104 -68.45 -8.29 34.50
CA LYS A 104 -67.17 -7.76 34.98
C LYS A 104 -66.11 -8.84 34.99
N PHE A 105 -64.96 -8.54 34.41
CA PHE A 105 -63.77 -9.35 34.60
C PHE A 105 -62.98 -8.81 35.80
N PHE A 106 -63.00 -9.55 36.90
CA PHE A 106 -62.18 -9.30 38.09
C PHE A 106 -60.76 -9.81 37.83
N LYS A 107 -60.03 -9.04 37.02
CA LYS A 107 -58.62 -9.23 36.73
C LYS A 107 -57.73 -8.81 37.91
N ILE A 108 -56.63 -9.52 38.07
CA ILE A 108 -55.52 -9.25 38.98
C ILE A 108 -54.42 -8.47 38.22
N ASN A 109 -54.37 -8.60 36.89
CA ASN A 109 -53.40 -7.90 36.03
C ASN A 109 -53.98 -7.56 34.64
N SER A 110 -53.35 -6.63 33.91
CA SER A 110 -53.81 -6.15 32.59
C SER A 110 -52.86 -6.56 31.45
N ASN A 111 -52.57 -7.86 31.33
CA ASN A 111 -51.66 -8.39 30.30
C ASN A 111 -52.38 -8.83 29.00
N HIS A 112 -53.66 -8.47 28.84
CA HIS A 112 -54.58 -8.85 27.78
C HIS A 112 -54.83 -10.37 27.71
N ARG A 113 -54.64 -11.08 28.84
CA ARG A 113 -54.83 -12.53 29.00
C ARG A 113 -55.60 -12.83 30.29
N TRP A 114 -56.26 -14.00 30.35
CA TRP A 114 -56.97 -14.49 31.54
C TRP A 114 -56.05 -15.44 32.32
N GLU A 115 -55.67 -15.10 33.55
CA GLU A 115 -54.77 -15.83 34.45
C GLU A 115 -55.50 -16.46 35.66
N ILE A 116 -54.77 -17.23 36.48
CA ILE A 116 -55.31 -17.98 37.63
C ILE A 116 -55.78 -17.06 38.77
N GLY A 117 -56.95 -17.36 39.35
CA GLY A 117 -57.59 -16.59 40.43
C GLY A 117 -58.47 -15.44 39.94
N GLU A 118 -58.34 -15.07 38.66
CA GLU A 118 -59.19 -14.07 38.01
C GLU A 118 -60.54 -14.71 37.63
N TYR A 119 -61.63 -13.97 37.87
CA TYR A 119 -62.98 -14.44 37.58
C TYR A 119 -63.79 -13.45 36.75
N VAL A 120 -64.60 -13.98 35.84
CA VAL A 120 -65.70 -13.21 35.26
C VAL A 120 -66.91 -13.38 36.16
N ASP A 121 -67.42 -12.27 36.67
CA ASP A 121 -68.70 -12.17 37.35
C ASP A 121 -69.73 -11.61 36.35
N ILE A 122 -70.70 -12.43 35.98
CA ILE A 122 -71.85 -12.02 35.17
C ILE A 122 -73.06 -11.89 36.10
N ASN A 123 -73.59 -10.69 36.21
CA ASN A 123 -74.84 -10.46 36.93
C ASN A 123 -76.00 -11.05 36.11
N ALA A 124 -76.28 -12.33 36.37
CA ALA A 124 -77.21 -13.11 35.55
C ALA A 124 -78.68 -12.70 35.74
N THR A 125 -79.03 -12.06 36.86
CA THR A 125 -80.35 -11.45 37.06
C THR A 125 -80.53 -10.17 36.25
N ALA A 126 -79.48 -9.39 36.01
CA ALA A 126 -79.51 -8.25 35.11
C ALA A 126 -79.50 -8.68 33.63
N VAL A 127 -78.72 -9.71 33.26
CA VAL A 127 -78.67 -10.22 31.87
C VAL A 127 -79.96 -10.96 31.46
N PHE A 128 -80.62 -11.68 32.37
CA PHE A 128 -81.73 -12.58 32.02
C PHE A 128 -83.02 -12.40 32.83
N GLY A 129 -83.12 -11.37 33.70
CA GLY A 129 -84.15 -11.30 34.74
C GLY A 129 -84.03 -12.46 35.74
N ASN A 130 -84.97 -12.56 36.70
CA ASN A 130 -85.01 -13.61 37.73
C ASN A 130 -84.52 -14.97 37.21
N ILE A 131 -83.42 -15.46 37.78
CA ILE A 131 -82.85 -16.76 37.44
C ILE A 131 -83.39 -17.84 38.38
N THR A 132 -83.18 -19.09 38.02
CA THR A 132 -83.09 -20.16 39.01
C THR A 132 -81.81 -20.93 38.72
N TYR A 133 -81.09 -21.31 39.78
CA TYR A 133 -79.68 -21.71 39.75
C TYR A 133 -79.34 -22.85 38.77
N TRP A 134 -80.32 -23.64 38.34
CA TRP A 134 -80.15 -24.82 37.48
C TRP A 134 -80.37 -24.55 35.97
N GLN A 135 -80.67 -23.31 35.56
CA GLN A 135 -81.04 -22.98 34.16
C GLN A 135 -79.99 -22.20 33.36
N ILE A 136 -78.93 -21.70 33.98
CA ILE A 136 -77.85 -20.99 33.28
C ILE A 136 -76.78 -22.00 32.84
N SER A 137 -76.25 -21.81 31.63
CA SER A 137 -74.99 -22.42 31.21
C SER A 137 -74.11 -21.37 30.53
N ALA A 138 -72.81 -21.61 30.48
CA ALA A 138 -71.82 -20.75 29.85
C ALA A 138 -70.91 -21.58 28.94
N VAL A 139 -70.45 -21.02 27.82
CA VAL A 139 -69.42 -21.58 26.93
C VAL A 139 -68.34 -20.53 26.66
N ILE A 140 -67.14 -20.95 26.29
CA ILE A 140 -66.06 -20.06 25.83
C ILE A 140 -65.48 -20.59 24.52
N VAL A 141 -65.19 -19.71 23.57
CA VAL A 141 -64.71 -20.03 22.21
C VAL A 141 -63.55 -19.12 21.83
N ASP A 142 -62.52 -19.68 21.19
CA ASP A 142 -61.43 -18.99 20.50
C ASP A 142 -61.88 -18.55 19.11
N LYS A 143 -61.67 -17.28 18.75
CA LYS A 143 -62.11 -16.65 17.49
C LYS A 143 -61.13 -16.86 16.33
N GLU A 144 -59.86 -17.17 16.56
CA GLU A 144 -58.88 -17.47 15.50
C GLU A 144 -58.92 -18.94 15.10
N SER A 145 -58.82 -19.85 16.08
CA SER A 145 -58.90 -21.30 15.83
C SER A 145 -60.34 -21.82 15.69
N ASN A 146 -61.34 -20.96 15.95
CA ASN A 146 -62.77 -21.27 15.96
C ASN A 146 -63.14 -22.48 16.86
N SER A 147 -62.36 -22.70 17.94
CA SER A 147 -62.41 -23.88 18.81
C SER A 147 -62.98 -23.58 20.20
N ILE A 148 -63.62 -24.57 20.83
CA ILE A 148 -64.29 -24.42 22.14
C ILE A 148 -63.31 -24.71 23.30
N ILE A 149 -63.41 -23.90 24.37
CA ILE A 149 -62.53 -23.95 25.55
C ILE A 149 -63.26 -24.42 26.83
N PHE A 150 -64.56 -24.13 27.04
CA PHE A 150 -65.29 -24.42 28.30
C PHE A 150 -66.81 -24.64 28.13
N SER A 151 -67.49 -25.36 29.06
CA SER A 151 -68.97 -25.51 29.21
C SER A 151 -69.43 -26.06 30.62
N GLY A 152 -70.36 -25.48 31.46
CA GLY A 152 -70.63 -25.98 32.88
C GLY A 152 -71.72 -25.40 33.91
N VAL A 153 -71.64 -25.74 35.26
CA VAL A 153 -72.64 -25.60 36.47
C VAL A 153 -72.07 -25.46 38.01
N LEU A 154 -72.84 -25.38 39.18
CA LEU A 154 -72.78 -24.35 40.37
C LEU A 154 -73.22 -24.67 41.96
N GLN A 155 -72.63 -24.23 43.18
CA GLN A 155 -73.08 -24.38 44.72
C GLN A 155 -72.44 -23.56 46.06
N PRO A 156 -72.93 -23.57 47.41
CA PRO A 156 -72.55 -22.77 48.73
C PRO A 156 -72.55 -23.36 50.31
N GLY A 157 -72.33 -22.61 51.50
CA GLY A 157 -72.43 -23.03 53.05
C GLY A 157 -71.99 -22.14 54.39
N VAL A 158 -72.26 -22.46 55.76
CA VAL A 158 -72.10 -21.59 57.10
C VAL A 158 -71.86 -22.19 58.64
N THR A 159 -71.80 -21.44 59.85
CA THR A 159 -71.33 -21.81 61.34
C THR A 159 -71.92 -21.17 62.77
N ASP A 160 -71.27 -21.15 64.04
CA ASP A 160 -71.83 -21.08 65.54
C ASP A 160 -71.07 -20.35 66.86
N TYR A 161 -71.43 -20.46 68.23
CA TYR A 161 -71.12 -19.58 69.52
C TYR A 161 -70.96 -20.13 71.09
N ILE A 162 -70.64 -19.37 72.27
CA ILE A 162 -70.39 -19.91 73.74
C ILE A 162 -70.56 -19.24 75.30
N VAL A 163 -69.79 -18.32 76.06
CA VAL A 163 -69.42 -18.28 77.63
C VAL A 163 -69.58 -17.13 78.85
N LYS A 164 -68.57 -16.47 79.60
CA LYS A 164 -68.43 -15.89 81.07
C LYS A 164 -67.96 -14.38 81.56
N SER A 165 -66.98 -14.05 82.50
CA SER A 165 -67.02 -13.00 83.65
C SER A 165 -65.89 -11.85 83.91
N ASP A 166 -66.03 -10.84 84.86
CA ASP A 166 -65.34 -9.46 85.00
C ASP A 166 -64.03 -9.29 85.86
N ASP A 167 -64.07 -9.45 87.20
CA ASP A 167 -62.87 -9.37 88.10
C ASP A 167 -61.80 -10.40 87.69
N ASP A 168 -62.24 -11.46 87.00
CA ASP A 168 -61.40 -12.45 86.34
C ASP A 168 -60.34 -11.81 85.40
N LEU A 169 -60.58 -10.60 84.90
CA LEU A 169 -59.73 -9.89 83.92
C LEU A 169 -58.99 -8.66 84.50
N GLU A 170 -58.73 -8.58 85.81
CA GLU A 170 -57.86 -7.52 86.37
C GLU A 170 -56.37 -7.89 86.29
N ASN A 171 -55.52 -6.95 85.84
CA ASN A 171 -54.07 -7.15 85.61
C ASN A 171 -53.82 -8.44 84.80
N ALA A 172 -54.55 -8.58 83.69
CA ALA A 172 -54.49 -9.71 82.77
C ALA A 172 -53.48 -9.50 81.64
N ALA A 173 -53.07 -8.26 81.34
CA ALA A 173 -52.05 -7.96 80.33
C ALA A 173 -50.64 -7.72 80.93
N ASP A 174 -49.60 -8.34 80.36
CA ASP A 174 -48.18 -7.99 80.63
C ASP A 174 -47.24 -8.46 79.51
N PHE A 175 -46.01 -7.91 79.44
CA PHE A 175 -45.00 -8.28 78.43
C PHE A 175 -43.52 -8.10 78.82
N SER A 176 -42.61 -8.63 77.97
CA SER A 176 -41.15 -8.45 78.03
C SER A 176 -40.54 -8.28 76.62
N TRP A 177 -39.29 -7.81 76.50
CA TRP A 177 -38.58 -7.70 75.21
C TRP A 177 -37.13 -8.20 75.27
N THR A 178 -36.53 -8.44 74.10
CA THR A 178 -35.10 -8.76 73.91
C THR A 178 -34.65 -8.40 72.48
N PRO A 179 -33.42 -7.94 72.23
CA PRO A 179 -32.33 -7.65 73.18
C PRO A 179 -32.56 -6.38 74.02
N ASN A 180 -31.68 -6.13 75.00
CA ASN A 180 -31.68 -4.93 75.85
C ASN A 180 -30.24 -4.59 76.30
N PRO A 181 -29.63 -3.47 75.87
CA PRO A 181 -30.16 -2.50 74.91
C PRO A 181 -30.44 -3.14 73.54
N ALA A 182 -31.28 -2.49 72.73
CA ALA A 182 -31.49 -2.87 71.35
C ALA A 182 -30.59 -2.09 70.40
N CYS A 183 -30.43 -2.58 69.18
CA CYS A 183 -29.74 -1.90 68.08
C CYS A 183 -30.74 -1.62 66.96
N ILE A 184 -30.60 -0.48 66.27
CA ILE A 184 -31.40 -0.15 65.07
C ILE A 184 -31.29 -1.25 64.01
N TYR A 185 -32.35 -1.40 63.20
CA TYR A 185 -32.48 -2.41 62.15
C TYR A 185 -32.39 -3.88 62.62
N THR A 186 -32.22 -4.15 63.91
CA THR A 186 -32.33 -5.50 64.51
C THR A 186 -33.74 -5.77 65.04
N TYR A 187 -34.16 -7.04 65.01
CA TYR A 187 -35.48 -7.43 65.50
C TYR A 187 -35.54 -7.42 67.04
N VAL A 188 -36.22 -6.42 67.60
CA VAL A 188 -36.64 -6.40 69.00
C VAL A 188 -37.89 -7.27 69.12
N ARG A 189 -37.77 -8.41 69.79
CA ARG A 189 -38.88 -9.34 69.98
C ARG A 189 -39.61 -9.04 71.28
N PHE A 190 -40.89 -8.69 71.18
CA PHE A 190 -41.80 -8.60 72.30
C PHE A 190 -42.46 -9.95 72.56
N ILE A 191 -42.70 -10.25 73.85
CA ILE A 191 -43.24 -11.52 74.32
C ILE A 191 -44.37 -11.22 75.29
N ASP A 192 -45.57 -11.68 74.94
CA ASP A 192 -46.79 -11.62 75.75
C ASP A 192 -46.70 -12.55 76.97
N GLN A 193 -47.15 -12.06 78.11
CA GLN A 193 -47.26 -12.80 79.37
C GLN A 193 -48.68 -12.72 79.97
N SER A 194 -49.68 -12.43 79.13
CA SER A 194 -51.08 -12.26 79.53
C SER A 194 -51.74 -13.53 80.04
N LYS A 195 -52.71 -13.34 80.94
CA LYS A 195 -53.59 -14.41 81.48
C LYS A 195 -54.52 -14.96 80.38
N TYR A 196 -55.03 -16.17 80.59
CA TYR A 196 -56.07 -16.82 79.75
C TYR A 196 -55.83 -16.76 78.23
N SER A 197 -54.56 -16.74 77.78
CA SER A 197 -54.20 -16.37 76.41
C SER A 197 -54.74 -17.28 75.31
N GLN A 198 -55.11 -18.53 75.61
CA GLN A 198 -55.81 -19.43 74.68
C GLN A 198 -57.24 -18.98 74.31
N TYR A 199 -57.74 -17.94 74.98
CA TYR A 199 -59.08 -17.37 74.80
C TYR A 199 -59.06 -15.91 74.33
N ILE A 200 -57.88 -15.29 74.19
CA ILE A 200 -57.74 -13.94 73.62
C ILE A 200 -57.98 -14.03 72.10
N ILE A 201 -58.75 -13.09 71.55
CA ILE A 201 -58.98 -12.93 70.10
C ILE A 201 -58.25 -11.73 69.49
N SER A 202 -57.78 -10.80 70.32
CA SER A 202 -56.95 -9.69 69.87
C SER A 202 -55.94 -9.37 70.96
N TRP A 203 -54.68 -9.34 70.57
CA TRP A 203 -53.70 -8.44 71.16
C TRP A 203 -53.75 -7.14 70.35
N ASN A 204 -53.30 -6.04 70.92
CA ASN A 204 -53.13 -4.77 70.25
C ASN A 204 -51.99 -4.01 70.95
N TRP A 205 -50.87 -3.91 70.27
CA TRP A 205 -49.65 -3.28 70.73
C TRP A 205 -49.52 -1.88 70.14
N ASP A 206 -49.06 -0.92 70.94
CA ASP A 206 -48.42 0.31 70.48
C ASP A 206 -46.93 0.16 70.76
N LEU A 207 -46.09 0.26 69.71
CA LEU A 207 -44.65 -0.02 69.79
C LEU A 207 -43.82 1.23 70.14
N GLY A 208 -44.49 2.35 70.45
CA GLY A 208 -43.91 3.58 70.97
C GLY A 208 -43.29 4.50 69.92
N ASP A 209 -43.21 4.06 68.66
CA ASP A 209 -42.73 4.82 67.50
C ASP A 209 -43.87 5.22 66.53
N GLY A 210 -45.11 4.89 66.88
CA GLY A 210 -46.30 5.07 66.05
C GLY A 210 -46.73 3.83 65.26
N ASN A 211 -45.93 2.75 65.25
CA ASN A 211 -46.37 1.45 64.73
C ASN A 211 -47.20 0.69 65.77
N THR A 212 -48.13 -0.13 65.28
CA THR A 212 -48.96 -1.01 66.09
C THR A 212 -48.93 -2.45 65.54
N SER A 213 -49.25 -3.43 66.38
CA SER A 213 -49.38 -4.84 65.96
C SER A 213 -50.52 -5.54 66.69
N ASN A 214 -51.17 -6.50 66.04
CA ASN A 214 -52.21 -7.34 66.65
C ASN A 214 -51.74 -8.78 66.91
N GLU A 215 -50.46 -9.08 66.67
CA GLU A 215 -49.86 -10.38 66.96
C GLU A 215 -49.68 -10.60 68.47
N GLN A 216 -49.66 -11.86 68.92
CA GLN A 216 -49.37 -12.17 70.32
C GLN A 216 -47.92 -11.83 70.72
N ASN A 217 -46.93 -12.13 69.89
CA ASN A 217 -45.52 -11.97 70.24
C ASN A 217 -44.75 -11.23 69.12
N PRO A 218 -45.07 -9.95 68.87
CA PRO A 218 -44.57 -9.25 67.70
C PRO A 218 -43.05 -9.03 67.76
N THR A 219 -42.40 -9.16 66.61
CA THR A 219 -41.07 -8.63 66.36
C THR A 219 -41.18 -7.27 65.71
N HIS A 220 -40.52 -6.26 66.27
CA HIS A 220 -40.44 -4.92 65.68
C HIS A 220 -38.99 -4.55 65.35
N THR A 221 -38.82 -3.57 64.46
CA THR A 221 -37.51 -3.13 63.98
C THR A 221 -37.46 -1.60 64.02
N TYR A 222 -36.78 -1.05 65.03
CA TYR A 222 -36.62 0.40 65.16
C TYR A 222 -35.60 0.93 64.14
N SER A 223 -35.92 2.04 63.48
CA SER A 223 -35.12 2.63 62.39
C SER A 223 -34.19 3.76 62.83
N ASN A 224 -34.31 4.24 64.07
CA ASN A 224 -33.52 5.34 64.62
C ASN A 224 -33.13 5.02 66.08
N PRO A 225 -31.94 5.43 66.55
CA PRO A 225 -31.56 5.26 67.95
C PRO A 225 -32.42 6.18 68.83
N SER A 226 -33.07 5.62 69.84
CA SER A 226 -34.01 6.36 70.71
C SER A 226 -34.49 5.56 71.92
N THR A 227 -35.35 6.18 72.73
CA THR A 227 -36.13 5.50 73.79
C THR A 227 -37.62 5.52 73.42
N TYR A 228 -38.23 4.34 73.31
CA TYR A 228 -39.60 4.13 72.85
C TYR A 228 -40.48 3.56 73.97
N ARG A 229 -41.74 4.04 74.09
CA ARG A 229 -42.67 3.62 75.15
C ARG A 229 -43.75 2.68 74.61
N VAL A 230 -43.57 1.39 74.86
CA VAL A 230 -44.41 0.29 74.35
C VAL A 230 -45.60 0.03 75.25
N THR A 231 -46.75 -0.34 74.67
CA THR A 231 -48.01 -0.68 75.36
C THR A 231 -48.66 -1.90 74.72
N LEU A 232 -49.36 -2.73 75.51
CA LEU A 232 -50.16 -3.89 75.09
C LEU A 232 -51.56 -3.81 75.69
N ASN A 233 -52.59 -3.99 74.86
CA ASN A 233 -54.00 -4.19 75.23
C ASN A 233 -54.49 -5.55 74.69
N ILE A 234 -55.31 -6.28 75.43
CA ILE A 234 -55.84 -7.61 75.06
C ILE A 234 -57.36 -7.65 75.08
N THR A 235 -57.99 -8.51 74.27
CA THR A 235 -59.46 -8.64 74.20
C THR A 235 -59.93 -10.09 73.97
N TYR A 236 -61.00 -10.48 74.67
CA TYR A 236 -61.65 -11.78 74.65
C TYR A 236 -62.99 -11.75 73.87
N PRO A 237 -63.43 -12.84 73.23
CA PRO A 237 -64.62 -12.81 72.38
C PRO A 237 -65.92 -12.71 73.17
N SER A 238 -66.91 -11.97 72.66
CA SER A 238 -68.28 -11.98 73.19
C SER A 238 -68.95 -13.35 73.06
N SER A 239 -68.52 -14.18 72.11
CA SER A 239 -68.92 -15.58 72.07
C SER A 239 -68.43 -16.37 73.28
N ILE A 240 -67.41 -15.91 74.03
CA ILE A 240 -67.04 -16.47 75.34
C ILE A 240 -67.35 -15.56 76.52
N VAL A 241 -67.89 -14.35 76.39
CA VAL A 241 -68.15 -13.46 77.53
C VAL A 241 -69.65 -13.31 77.73
N ALA A 242 -70.12 -13.57 78.95
CA ALA A 242 -71.52 -13.47 79.34
C ALA A 242 -72.03 -12.03 79.20
N PRO A 243 -73.33 -11.85 78.91
CA PRO A 243 -73.90 -10.51 78.73
C PRO A 243 -73.72 -9.62 79.97
N GLY A 244 -73.07 -8.47 79.78
CA GLY A 244 -72.89 -7.43 80.81
C GLY A 244 -71.49 -7.36 81.43
N VAL A 245 -70.51 -8.09 80.90
CA VAL A 245 -69.15 -8.21 81.45
C VAL A 245 -68.09 -7.61 80.51
N LYS A 246 -67.03 -7.00 81.07
CA LYS A 246 -65.85 -6.50 80.34
C LYS A 246 -65.03 -7.64 79.75
N ASN A 247 -64.42 -7.40 78.61
CA ASN A 247 -63.69 -8.42 77.86
C ASN A 247 -62.25 -7.99 77.47
N TRP A 248 -61.59 -7.13 78.24
CA TRP A 248 -60.26 -6.56 77.88
C TRP A 248 -59.42 -6.04 79.08
N ASP A 249 -58.12 -5.80 78.89
CA ASP A 249 -57.14 -5.26 79.87
C ASP A 249 -55.84 -4.69 79.23
N THR A 250 -54.95 -3.94 79.93
CA THR A 250 -53.81 -3.17 79.30
C THR A 250 -52.56 -2.93 80.19
N CYS A 251 -51.33 -2.89 79.62
CA CYS A 251 -50.03 -2.64 80.30
C CYS A 251 -48.99 -1.86 79.42
N SER A 252 -47.98 -1.15 79.99
CA SER A 252 -46.96 -0.35 79.26
C SER A 252 -45.53 -0.33 79.90
N LYS A 253 -44.45 -0.28 79.09
CA LYS A 253 -43.02 -0.25 79.51
C LYS A 253 -42.12 0.52 78.50
N ASP A 254 -40.92 0.97 78.91
CA ASP A 254 -39.97 1.75 78.07
C ASP A 254 -38.78 0.91 77.56
N VAL A 255 -38.31 1.16 76.33
CA VAL A 255 -37.29 0.39 75.58
C VAL A 255 -36.24 1.33 74.96
N TYR A 256 -34.94 1.01 75.06
CA TYR A 256 -33.84 1.83 74.49
C TYR A 256 -33.13 1.13 73.32
N VAL A 257 -32.74 1.93 72.31
CA VAL A 257 -32.15 1.52 71.03
C VAL A 257 -30.94 2.40 70.67
N SER A 258 -29.81 1.79 70.29
CA SER A 258 -28.53 2.42 69.89
C SER A 258 -28.19 2.14 68.41
N ASP A 259 -27.17 2.81 67.86
CA ASP A 259 -26.68 2.65 66.47
C ASP A 259 -25.39 1.79 66.35
N VAL A 260 -24.56 1.99 65.31
CA VAL A 260 -23.29 1.26 65.08
C VAL A 260 -22.28 2.16 64.32
N PRO A 261 -20.95 1.95 64.47
CA PRO A 261 -19.95 2.84 63.88
C PRO A 261 -20.02 2.94 62.35
N ILE A 262 -20.02 4.15 61.82
CA ILE A 262 -19.95 4.44 60.38
C ILE A 262 -18.49 4.70 60.01
N ILE A 263 -17.93 3.87 59.13
CA ILE A 263 -16.54 3.98 58.64
C ILE A 263 -16.55 4.68 57.27
N ASN A 264 -16.04 5.91 57.22
CA ASN A 264 -15.84 6.69 56.00
C ASN A 264 -14.42 6.46 55.45
N TYR A 265 -14.32 6.14 54.16
CA TYR A 265 -13.08 5.65 53.54
C TYR A 265 -12.61 6.51 52.36
N SER A 266 -11.29 6.74 52.25
CA SER A 266 -10.64 7.45 51.14
C SER A 266 -9.32 6.77 50.71
N PRO A 267 -9.26 6.10 49.54
CA PRO A 267 -8.06 5.38 49.10
C PRO A 267 -7.00 6.27 48.46
N GLY A 268 -5.74 5.95 48.77
CA GLY A 268 -4.60 6.16 47.88
C GLY A 268 -4.27 4.89 47.06
N ILE A 269 -3.46 5.05 46.02
CA ILE A 269 -2.80 3.95 45.28
C ILE A 269 -1.49 3.59 46.00
N ALA A 270 -1.09 2.33 45.97
CA ALA A 270 0.19 1.87 46.51
C ALA A 270 1.27 1.80 45.41
N THR A 271 2.51 2.12 45.75
CA THR A 271 3.68 2.01 44.86
C THR A 271 4.74 1.03 45.39
N THR A 272 5.59 0.48 44.53
CA THR A 272 6.64 -0.48 44.94
C THR A 272 7.68 0.18 45.84
N GLY A 273 8.06 -0.51 46.93
CA GLY A 273 9.10 -0.03 47.85
C GLY A 273 8.72 1.18 48.74
N ASP A 274 7.66 1.90 48.40
CA ASP A 274 7.14 3.05 49.15
C ASP A 274 6.28 2.64 50.36
N PRO A 275 6.16 3.51 51.39
CA PRO A 275 5.24 3.31 52.49
C PRO A 275 3.80 3.69 52.11
N TYR A 276 2.84 2.81 52.42
CA TYR A 276 1.40 3.03 52.23
C TYR A 276 0.69 3.29 53.57
N THR A 277 -0.09 4.36 53.66
CA THR A 277 -0.86 4.71 54.86
C THR A 277 -2.36 4.51 54.62
N PHE A 278 -2.97 3.63 55.41
CA PHE A 278 -4.41 3.60 55.61
C PHE A 278 -4.81 4.81 56.46
N SER A 279 -5.82 5.58 56.02
CA SER A 279 -6.36 6.72 56.75
C SER A 279 -7.88 6.73 56.61
N VAL A 280 -8.62 6.76 57.73
CA VAL A 280 -10.09 6.59 57.78
C VAL A 280 -10.74 7.52 58.79
N GLU A 281 -11.93 8.02 58.48
CA GLU A 281 -12.79 8.72 59.44
C GLU A 281 -13.80 7.70 60.00
N VAL A 282 -14.06 7.72 61.32
CA VAL A 282 -15.08 6.85 61.94
C VAL A 282 -15.98 7.70 62.82
N ILE A 283 -17.29 7.66 62.52
CA ILE A 283 -18.34 8.46 63.14
C ILE A 283 -19.32 7.53 63.81
N ASP A 284 -19.66 7.78 65.07
CA ASP A 284 -20.62 7.01 65.87
C ASP A 284 -21.33 7.94 66.86
N SER A 285 -22.59 7.67 67.21
CA SER A 285 -23.37 8.56 68.09
C SER A 285 -23.14 8.31 69.59
N ASP A 286 -22.81 7.08 69.98
CA ASP A 286 -22.45 6.67 71.34
C ASP A 286 -20.90 6.65 71.55
N GLY A 287 -20.13 6.73 70.47
CA GLY A 287 -18.70 7.03 70.41
C GLY A 287 -17.81 5.84 70.06
N VAL A 288 -16.76 6.07 69.26
CA VAL A 288 -15.81 5.02 68.83
C VAL A 288 -14.80 4.70 69.94
N SER A 289 -14.66 3.43 70.30
CA SER A 289 -13.71 2.95 71.32
C SER A 289 -12.39 2.44 70.73
N ALA A 290 -12.42 1.75 69.58
CA ALA A 290 -11.25 1.22 68.89
C ALA A 290 -11.46 1.09 67.37
N VAL A 291 -10.35 1.14 66.61
CA VAL A 291 -10.33 0.92 65.16
C VAL A 291 -9.11 0.07 64.77
N TYR A 292 -9.33 -0.92 63.91
CA TYR A 292 -8.34 -1.92 63.49
C TYR A 292 -8.30 -2.06 61.96
N VAL A 293 -7.13 -2.39 61.44
CA VAL A 293 -6.90 -2.79 60.06
C VAL A 293 -6.35 -4.22 60.00
N GLU A 294 -7.03 -5.08 59.25
CA GLU A 294 -6.50 -6.36 58.79
C GLU A 294 -6.02 -6.18 57.35
N TYR A 295 -4.78 -6.56 57.00
CA TYR A 295 -4.26 -6.41 55.64
C TYR A 295 -3.39 -7.59 55.17
N TRP A 296 -3.37 -7.83 53.86
CA TRP A 296 -2.57 -8.86 53.21
C TRP A 296 -2.34 -8.57 51.71
N PHE A 297 -1.29 -9.16 51.14
CA PHE A 297 -1.03 -9.08 49.70
C PHE A 297 -1.53 -10.35 49.00
N ASN A 298 -2.42 -10.20 48.02
CA ASN A 298 -3.04 -11.28 47.23
C ASN A 298 -3.63 -12.43 48.07
N GLY A 299 -2.99 -13.61 48.09
CA GLY A 299 -3.38 -14.78 48.90
C GLY A 299 -2.45 -15.04 50.08
N GLY A 300 -1.74 -14.01 50.55
CA GLY A 300 -0.76 -14.07 51.63
C GLY A 300 -1.36 -14.21 53.03
N ALA A 301 -0.49 -14.17 54.05
CA ALA A 301 -0.91 -14.18 55.44
C ALA A 301 -1.52 -12.83 55.86
N HIS A 302 -2.64 -12.88 56.58
CA HIS A 302 -3.30 -11.71 57.14
C HIS A 302 -2.52 -11.15 58.33
N THR A 303 -2.37 -9.82 58.37
CA THR A 303 -1.67 -9.08 59.43
C THR A 303 -2.62 -8.05 60.03
N ASN A 304 -2.71 -8.01 61.37
CA ASN A 304 -3.61 -7.12 62.09
C ASN A 304 -2.84 -5.98 62.76
N GLY A 305 -3.24 -4.74 62.47
CA GLY A 305 -2.76 -3.50 63.09
C GLY A 305 -3.87 -2.80 63.88
N SER A 306 -3.53 -2.24 65.05
CA SER A 306 -4.36 -1.22 65.69
C SER A 306 -4.07 0.11 65.02
N MET A 307 -5.10 0.84 64.61
CA MET A 307 -4.92 2.18 64.04
C MET A 307 -4.73 3.20 65.17
N GLU A 308 -3.96 4.26 64.92
CA GLU A 308 -3.74 5.35 65.87
C GLU A 308 -4.57 6.58 65.48
N LYS A 309 -5.20 7.24 66.45
CA LYS A 309 -6.07 8.41 66.17
C LYS A 309 -5.24 9.67 65.97
N ASN A 310 -5.23 10.20 64.74
CA ASN A 310 -4.52 11.40 64.33
C ASN A 310 -5.52 12.53 64.00
N GLY A 311 -5.91 13.29 65.02
CA GLY A 311 -6.97 14.29 64.90
C GLY A 311 -8.35 13.65 64.76
N ASP A 312 -9.03 13.92 63.64
CA ASP A 312 -10.37 13.39 63.36
C ASP A 312 -10.35 12.03 62.64
N VAL A 313 -9.19 11.62 62.10
CA VAL A 313 -8.98 10.33 61.41
C VAL A 313 -8.19 9.32 62.24
N TRP A 314 -8.23 8.06 61.84
CA TRP A 314 -7.42 6.95 62.34
C TRP A 314 -6.47 6.48 61.25
N GLU A 315 -5.20 6.25 61.58
CA GLU A 315 -4.15 5.97 60.60
C GLU A 315 -3.29 4.75 60.96
N TYR A 316 -2.74 4.09 59.94
CA TYR A 316 -1.77 3.00 60.06
C TYR A 316 -0.91 2.90 58.79
N THR A 317 0.41 2.74 58.91
CA THR A 317 1.35 2.72 57.78
C THR A 317 2.05 1.37 57.66
N ILE A 318 2.24 0.90 56.42
CA ILE A 318 2.94 -0.34 56.07
C ILE A 318 3.96 -0.09 54.96
N ASP A 319 5.03 -0.90 54.90
CA ASP A 319 5.96 -0.89 53.77
C ASP A 319 5.43 -1.79 52.63
N VAL A 320 5.42 -1.29 51.39
CA VAL A 320 5.00 -2.08 50.22
C VAL A 320 6.19 -2.86 49.63
N PRO A 321 6.05 -4.15 49.27
CA PRO A 321 7.15 -4.94 48.71
C PRO A 321 7.71 -4.34 47.41
N LEU A 322 9.01 -4.05 47.38
CA LEU A 322 9.74 -3.52 46.21
C LEU A 322 9.63 -4.40 44.96
N ASN A 323 9.53 -5.73 45.15
CA ASN A 323 9.60 -6.71 44.06
C ASN A 323 8.25 -7.42 43.85
N SER A 324 7.10 -6.76 44.06
CA SER A 324 5.79 -7.39 43.82
C SER A 324 4.63 -6.43 43.52
N LEU A 325 3.95 -6.67 42.40
CA LEU A 325 2.65 -6.06 42.05
C LEU A 325 1.44 -6.83 42.61
N ALA A 326 1.62 -7.56 43.72
CA ALA A 326 0.51 -8.28 44.37
C ALA A 326 -0.51 -7.26 44.93
N PRO A 327 -1.82 -7.33 44.59
CA PRO A 327 -2.79 -6.38 45.09
C PRO A 327 -2.89 -6.40 46.62
N LEU A 328 -3.02 -5.21 47.21
CA LEU A 328 -3.15 -5.03 48.65
C LEU A 328 -4.63 -5.09 49.05
N TYR A 329 -5.00 -6.15 49.76
CA TYR A 329 -6.33 -6.36 50.32
C TYR A 329 -6.34 -6.00 51.80
N TYR A 330 -7.46 -5.48 52.28
CA TYR A 330 -7.61 -5.08 53.68
C TYR A 330 -9.08 -5.02 54.12
N ILE A 331 -9.30 -5.04 55.43
CA ILE A 331 -10.58 -4.84 56.10
C ILE A 331 -10.36 -3.83 57.22
N ILE A 332 -11.17 -2.78 57.29
CA ILE A 332 -11.22 -1.86 58.44
C ILE A 332 -12.39 -2.26 59.33
N SER A 333 -12.16 -2.38 60.63
CA SER A 333 -13.18 -2.70 61.64
C SER A 333 -13.16 -1.68 62.77
N ALA A 334 -14.34 -1.28 63.27
CA ALA A 334 -14.50 -0.33 64.36
C ALA A 334 -15.51 -0.82 65.40
N GLU A 335 -15.26 -0.46 66.66
CA GLU A 335 -16.08 -0.77 67.83
C GLU A 335 -16.55 0.53 68.50
N ASP A 336 -17.79 0.56 68.99
CA ASP A 336 -18.37 1.68 69.76
C ASP A 336 -18.09 1.56 71.28
N THR A 337 -18.73 2.39 72.12
CA THR A 337 -18.64 2.28 73.59
C THR A 337 -19.54 1.21 74.22
N TYR A 338 -20.45 0.58 73.46
CA TYR A 338 -21.36 -0.48 73.91
C TYR A 338 -20.99 -1.89 73.41
N HIS A 339 -19.89 -2.01 72.66
CA HIS A 339 -19.39 -3.21 71.99
C HIS A 339 -20.24 -3.70 70.79
N PHE A 340 -20.93 -2.79 70.08
CA PHE A 340 -21.34 -3.08 68.70
C PHE A 340 -20.19 -2.80 67.73
N TRP A 341 -20.15 -3.60 66.66
CA TRP A 341 -19.06 -3.63 65.70
C TRP A 341 -19.56 -3.41 64.28
N ASN A 342 -18.81 -2.65 63.50
CA ASN A 342 -18.98 -2.56 62.05
C ASN A 342 -17.64 -2.78 61.33
N ASN A 343 -17.69 -3.22 60.07
CA ASN A 343 -16.50 -3.39 59.23
C ASN A 343 -16.82 -3.08 57.75
N THR A 344 -15.78 -2.72 56.99
CA THR A 344 -15.91 -2.35 55.56
C THR A 344 -16.17 -3.51 54.61
N GLY A 345 -16.10 -4.75 55.09
CA GLY A 345 -15.79 -5.90 54.24
C GLY A 345 -14.38 -5.78 53.62
N THR A 346 -14.04 -6.74 52.74
CA THR A 346 -12.76 -6.73 52.04
C THR A 346 -12.72 -5.65 50.96
N LEU A 347 -11.83 -4.68 51.17
CA LEU A 347 -11.43 -3.68 50.19
C LEU A 347 -10.11 -4.10 49.53
N THR A 348 -9.76 -3.43 48.42
CA THR A 348 -8.52 -3.69 47.67
C THR A 348 -7.97 -2.38 47.10
N THR A 349 -6.65 -2.30 46.97
CA THR A 349 -5.97 -1.28 46.15
C THR A 349 -4.91 -1.93 45.28
N GLU A 350 -4.63 -1.31 44.13
CA GLU A 350 -3.58 -1.76 43.21
C GLU A 350 -2.21 -1.32 43.75
N VAL A 351 -1.23 -2.23 43.72
CA VAL A 351 0.20 -1.86 43.79
C VAL A 351 0.66 -1.60 42.37
N LYS A 352 1.34 -0.48 42.13
CA LYS A 352 1.94 -0.11 40.85
C LYS A 352 3.44 0.07 41.00
N ASP A 353 4.16 -0.21 39.94
CA ASP A 353 5.61 0.01 39.92
C ASP A 353 5.93 1.42 39.40
N ASN A 354 6.86 2.07 40.09
CA ASN A 354 7.33 3.44 39.88
C ASN A 354 8.86 3.54 39.79
N ASP A 355 9.57 2.40 39.78
CA ASP A 355 11.01 2.31 39.71
C ASP A 355 11.45 2.25 38.22
N PRO A 356 12.48 3.01 37.80
CA PRO A 356 12.96 2.99 36.41
C PRO A 356 14.13 2.01 36.18
N PRO A 357 14.16 1.24 35.07
CA PRO A 357 15.19 0.23 34.81
C PRO A 357 16.64 0.73 34.89
N GLU A 358 17.54 -0.05 35.49
CA GLU A 358 18.98 0.19 35.48
C GLU A 358 19.62 -0.28 34.17
N ILE A 359 20.52 0.54 33.59
CA ILE A 359 21.16 0.28 32.29
C ILE A 359 22.69 0.22 32.46
N VAL A 360 23.29 -0.95 32.21
CA VAL A 360 24.74 -1.15 32.19
C VAL A 360 25.18 -1.52 30.77
N ASP A 361 26.05 -0.72 30.18
CA ASP A 361 26.45 -0.86 28.78
C ASP A 361 27.91 -1.32 28.62
N TYR A 362 28.08 -2.39 27.85
CA TYR A 362 29.33 -3.10 27.57
C TYR A 362 29.76 -3.00 26.09
N SER A 363 29.15 -2.08 25.32
CA SER A 363 29.41 -1.93 23.88
C SER A 363 30.87 -1.49 23.58
N PRO A 364 31.48 -1.93 22.46
CA PRO A 364 32.89 -1.63 22.15
C PRO A 364 33.21 -0.13 22.01
N SER A 365 34.39 0.30 22.46
CA SER A 365 34.84 1.71 22.37
C SER A 365 35.37 2.13 20.98
N SER A 366 35.52 1.18 20.06
CA SER A 366 36.00 1.41 18.69
C SER A 366 35.24 0.59 17.65
N GLY A 367 35.20 1.08 16.40
CA GLY A 367 34.66 0.39 15.23
C GLY A 367 35.38 0.78 13.94
N THR A 368 34.93 0.22 12.81
CA THR A 368 35.56 0.35 11.49
C THR A 368 34.58 0.84 10.41
N THR A 369 35.08 1.35 9.28
CA THR A 369 34.22 1.84 8.18
C THR A 369 33.42 0.70 7.56
N GLY A 370 32.15 0.96 7.25
CA GLY A 370 31.23 -0.01 6.60
C GLY A 370 30.82 -1.23 7.43
N ASP A 371 31.67 -1.64 8.38
CA ASP A 371 31.60 -2.86 9.17
C ASP A 371 30.41 -2.92 10.16
N PRO A 372 30.02 -4.14 10.58
CA PRO A 372 28.97 -4.36 11.58
C PRO A 372 29.45 -4.05 13.01
N TYR A 373 29.05 -2.90 13.55
CA TYR A 373 29.19 -2.59 14.97
C TYR A 373 28.03 -3.22 15.76
N THR A 374 28.35 -3.87 16.89
CA THR A 374 27.36 -4.54 17.74
C THR A 374 27.36 -3.97 19.15
N PHE A 375 26.22 -3.41 19.55
CA PHE A 375 25.95 -3.00 20.93
C PHE A 375 25.67 -4.22 21.82
N LEU A 376 26.10 -4.14 23.08
CA LEU A 376 25.83 -5.13 24.11
C LEU A 376 25.49 -4.41 25.42
N VAL A 377 24.25 -4.55 25.88
CA VAL A 377 23.72 -3.84 27.05
C VAL A 377 23.07 -4.84 27.99
N ASN A 378 23.29 -4.70 29.30
CA ASN A 378 22.51 -5.37 30.33
C ASN A 378 21.51 -4.37 30.93
N VAL A 379 20.24 -4.76 31.04
CA VAL A 379 19.16 -3.90 31.56
C VAL A 379 18.33 -4.68 32.56
N THR A 380 18.18 -4.13 33.77
CA THR A 380 17.59 -4.82 34.93
C THR A 380 16.55 -3.96 35.63
N ASP A 381 15.59 -4.62 36.27
CA ASP A 381 14.45 -4.01 36.94
C ASP A 381 14.07 -4.81 38.22
N ASN A 382 13.29 -4.23 39.14
CA ASN A 382 12.83 -4.85 40.38
C ASN A 382 11.56 -5.71 40.22
N ILE A 383 10.72 -5.40 39.24
CA ILE A 383 9.55 -6.20 38.84
C ILE A 383 9.85 -6.98 37.56
N ASP A 384 10.39 -6.31 36.56
CA ASP A 384 10.47 -6.83 35.20
C ASP A 384 11.71 -7.70 34.95
N SER A 385 11.50 -8.80 34.22
CA SER A 385 12.59 -9.75 33.92
C SER A 385 12.32 -10.57 32.67
N GLY A 386 13.40 -10.98 31.99
CA GLY A 386 13.30 -11.99 30.92
C GLY A 386 12.89 -11.46 29.54
N GLY A 387 13.13 -10.19 29.23
CA GLY A 387 12.90 -9.63 27.88
C GLY A 387 11.59 -8.84 27.72
N SER A 388 10.89 -8.56 28.82
CA SER A 388 9.73 -7.67 28.88
C SER A 388 10.09 -6.18 28.77
N ILE A 389 11.25 -5.78 29.30
CA ILE A 389 11.77 -4.41 29.20
C ILE A 389 12.06 -4.07 27.73
N ALA A 390 11.45 -3.01 27.22
CA ALA A 390 11.68 -2.49 25.88
C ALA A 390 12.96 -1.63 25.87
N VAL A 391 14.00 -2.11 25.18
CA VAL A 391 15.29 -1.42 25.05
C VAL A 391 15.49 -0.93 23.61
N TRP A 392 15.90 0.33 23.44
CA TRP A 392 16.29 0.86 22.14
C TRP A 392 17.55 1.73 22.22
N ILE A 393 18.22 1.84 21.07
CA ILE A 393 19.46 2.59 20.92
C ILE A 393 19.25 3.62 19.81
N ASN A 394 19.40 4.89 20.18
CA ASN A 394 19.42 6.02 19.27
C ASN A 394 20.88 6.34 18.93
N TRP A 395 21.26 6.28 17.66
CA TRP A 395 22.65 6.38 17.21
C TRP A 395 22.79 7.18 15.91
N VAL A 396 23.96 7.78 15.72
CA VAL A 396 24.35 8.50 14.50
C VAL A 396 25.84 8.30 14.19
N HIS A 397 26.15 7.97 12.94
CA HIS A 397 27.51 7.90 12.41
C HIS A 397 27.53 8.35 10.94
N GLY A 398 28.29 9.40 10.64
CA GLY A 398 28.43 9.93 9.29
C GLY A 398 27.09 10.44 8.74
N SER A 399 26.61 9.82 7.66
CA SER A 399 25.32 10.05 7.02
C SER A 399 24.20 9.12 7.50
N LYS A 400 24.51 8.15 8.37
CA LYS A 400 23.57 7.16 8.90
C LYS A 400 23.12 7.54 10.32
N GLU A 401 21.83 7.41 10.59
CA GLU A 401 21.25 7.52 11.92
C GLU A 401 20.13 6.48 12.09
N GLY A 402 19.77 6.18 13.33
CA GLY A 402 18.67 5.26 13.62
C GLY A 402 18.27 5.26 15.09
N ASN A 403 16.99 5.00 15.33
CA ASN A 403 16.48 4.62 16.64
C ASN A 403 15.91 3.20 16.52
N ASN A 404 16.59 2.21 17.09
CA ASN A 404 16.33 0.80 16.85
C ASN A 404 16.21 0.01 18.15
N SER A 405 15.21 -0.87 18.23
CA SER A 405 15.03 -1.82 19.33
C SER A 405 16.17 -2.83 19.39
N ALA A 406 16.74 -3.03 20.57
CA ALA A 406 17.73 -4.09 20.81
C ALA A 406 17.02 -5.42 21.11
N ASN A 407 17.56 -6.52 20.58
CA ASN A 407 16.99 -7.85 20.75
C ASN A 407 17.47 -8.47 22.07
N TYR A 408 16.54 -9.00 22.87
CA TYR A 408 16.87 -9.76 24.08
C TYR A 408 17.58 -11.07 23.74
N ILE A 409 18.68 -11.38 24.44
CA ILE A 409 19.52 -12.57 24.22
C ILE A 409 19.75 -13.42 25.47
N GLY A 410 19.04 -13.14 26.56
CA GLY A 410 19.13 -13.90 27.82
C GLY A 410 19.98 -13.22 28.91
N ASN A 411 19.74 -13.63 30.16
CA ASN A 411 20.42 -13.11 31.35
C ASN A 411 20.42 -11.57 31.43
N ASN A 412 19.28 -10.95 31.13
CA ASN A 412 19.08 -9.49 31.10
C ASN A 412 19.92 -8.73 30.06
N ASN A 413 20.55 -9.43 29.10
CA ASN A 413 21.31 -8.82 28.02
C ASN A 413 20.48 -8.59 26.75
N TYR A 414 20.76 -7.47 26.08
CA TYR A 414 20.18 -7.04 24.82
C TYR A 414 21.29 -6.70 23.82
N THR A 415 21.05 -6.94 22.54
CA THR A 415 22.02 -6.66 21.47
C THR A 415 21.37 -6.06 20.22
N LEU A 416 22.11 -5.16 19.57
CA LEU A 416 21.75 -4.55 18.30
C LEU A 416 23.01 -4.52 17.43
N THR A 417 22.92 -4.99 16.19
CA THR A 417 23.98 -4.85 15.19
C THR A 417 23.56 -3.85 14.12
N ILE A 418 24.45 -2.91 13.80
CA ILE A 418 24.28 -1.88 12.78
C ILE A 418 25.53 -1.87 11.88
N ASN A 419 25.39 -1.47 10.62
CA ASN A 419 26.54 -1.28 9.74
C ASN A 419 26.94 0.19 9.73
N LEU A 420 28.15 0.50 10.21
CA LEU A 420 28.69 1.86 10.27
C LEU A 420 28.77 2.51 8.88
N ASP A 421 28.79 3.85 8.79
CA ASP A 421 28.98 4.51 7.49
C ASP A 421 30.32 4.05 6.86
N ASN A 422 30.30 3.82 5.55
CA ASN A 422 31.48 3.42 4.79
C ASN A 422 32.38 4.63 4.52
N ASN A 423 31.80 5.83 4.50
CA ASN A 423 32.44 7.04 4.00
C ASN A 423 32.68 8.06 5.13
N SER A 424 32.83 7.60 6.38
CA SER A 424 33.07 8.47 7.53
C SER A 424 33.96 7.82 8.59
N ILE A 425 34.93 8.61 9.07
CA ILE A 425 35.77 8.34 10.24
C ILE A 425 35.40 9.25 11.43
N ASN A 426 34.23 9.89 11.37
CA ASN A 426 33.70 10.64 12.50
C ASN A 426 33.34 9.69 13.64
N ASN A 427 33.48 10.11 14.90
CA ASN A 427 33.03 9.27 16.00
C ASN A 427 31.52 9.00 15.89
N MET A 428 31.11 7.73 16.01
CA MET A 428 29.70 7.40 16.21
C MET A 428 29.26 7.91 17.58
N LEU A 429 28.08 8.51 17.64
CA LEU A 429 27.43 8.95 18.88
C LEU A 429 26.18 8.11 19.13
N TYR A 430 25.89 7.77 20.39
CA TYR A 430 24.68 7.03 20.74
C TYR A 430 24.17 7.28 22.16
N ILE A 431 22.89 7.00 22.36
CA ILE A 431 22.17 6.96 23.65
C ILE A 431 21.39 5.65 23.70
N ILE A 432 21.44 4.96 24.84
CA ILE A 432 20.60 3.78 25.11
C ILE A 432 19.45 4.23 26.02
N CYS A 433 18.24 3.78 25.72
CA CYS A 433 17.05 3.96 26.55
C CYS A 433 16.39 2.63 26.88
N ALA A 434 15.71 2.57 28.01
CA ALA A 434 14.86 1.45 28.41
C ALA A 434 13.53 1.95 29.00
N ILE A 435 12.45 1.22 28.76
CA ILE A 435 11.15 1.33 29.42
C ILE A 435 10.67 -0.08 29.81
N ASP A 436 10.24 -0.26 31.04
CA ASP A 436 9.58 -1.44 31.59
C ASP A 436 8.11 -1.60 31.12
N SER A 437 7.41 -2.61 31.62
CA SER A 437 5.99 -2.85 31.30
C SER A 437 5.00 -1.95 32.05
N SER A 438 5.43 -1.26 33.11
CA SER A 438 4.63 -0.27 33.87
C SER A 438 4.63 1.11 33.20
N GLY A 439 5.69 1.43 32.46
CA GLY A 439 5.91 2.68 31.74
C GLY A 439 6.97 3.61 32.36
N ASN A 440 7.75 3.17 33.34
CA ASN A 440 8.87 3.96 33.86
C ASN A 440 10.02 3.95 32.85
N ALA A 441 10.98 4.88 32.97
CA ALA A 441 11.92 5.16 31.88
C ALA A 441 13.30 5.58 32.35
N ASN A 442 14.35 5.05 31.71
CA ASN A 442 15.73 5.46 31.95
C ASN A 442 16.51 5.61 30.62
N SER A 443 17.58 6.39 30.64
CA SER A 443 18.45 6.60 29.49
C SER A 443 19.88 6.96 29.88
N THR A 444 20.87 6.49 29.12
CA THR A 444 22.27 6.82 29.34
C THR A 444 22.59 8.25 28.88
N ASN A 445 23.62 8.86 29.46
CA ASN A 445 24.29 9.99 28.81
C ASN A 445 24.79 9.59 27.41
N GLN A 446 24.90 10.57 26.51
CA GLN A 446 25.42 10.33 25.15
C GLN A 446 26.87 9.82 25.18
N LYS A 447 27.11 8.69 24.53
CA LYS A 447 28.42 8.05 24.38
C LYS A 447 29.03 8.30 23.00
N SER A 448 30.31 7.96 22.87
CA SER A 448 31.10 8.15 21.65
C SER A 448 31.99 6.93 21.39
N VAL A 449 32.04 6.48 20.14
CA VAL A 449 32.90 5.39 19.64
C VAL A 449 33.85 5.97 18.61
N THR A 450 35.14 5.67 18.73
CA THR A 450 36.13 6.05 17.70
C THR A 450 36.00 5.13 16.50
N VAL A 451 35.80 5.69 15.30
CA VAL A 451 35.78 4.92 14.05
C VAL A 451 37.09 5.15 13.30
N SER A 452 37.71 4.08 12.83
CA SER A 452 38.92 4.11 12.00
C SER A 452 38.69 3.35 10.70
N ASP A 453 39.22 3.86 9.60
CA ASP A 453 39.10 3.21 8.30
C ASP A 453 40.14 2.08 8.11
N ASN A 454 39.66 0.93 7.67
CA ASN A 454 40.37 -0.34 7.47
C ASN A 454 40.27 -0.86 6.03
N ASP A 455 39.65 -0.10 5.13
CA ASP A 455 39.43 -0.47 3.73
C ASP A 455 40.69 -0.15 2.90
N PRO A 456 41.20 -1.07 2.06
CA PRO A 456 42.33 -0.79 1.19
C PRO A 456 41.90 -0.22 -0.18
N PRO A 457 42.62 0.78 -0.74
CA PRO A 457 42.29 1.41 -2.02
C PRO A 457 42.11 0.42 -3.18
N ILE A 458 41.06 0.60 -3.98
CA ILE A 458 40.79 -0.22 -5.17
C ILE A 458 41.51 0.40 -6.37
N ILE A 459 42.40 -0.39 -7.01
CA ILE A 459 43.23 0.04 -8.15
C ILE A 459 42.77 -0.67 -9.43
N THR A 460 42.63 0.08 -10.54
CA THR A 460 42.29 -0.44 -11.88
C THR A 460 43.23 0.11 -12.96
N ASP A 461 43.83 -0.77 -13.77
CA ASP A 461 44.71 -0.40 -14.89
C ASP A 461 43.93 0.15 -16.08
N TYR A 462 44.35 1.31 -16.58
CA TYR A 462 43.89 1.96 -17.81
C TYR A 462 45.07 2.37 -18.72
N SER A 463 46.25 1.77 -18.52
CA SER A 463 47.47 2.04 -19.31
C SER A 463 47.38 1.46 -20.72
N SER A 464 48.03 2.12 -21.68
CA SER A 464 48.02 1.76 -23.11
C SER A 464 48.24 0.25 -23.33
N GLN A 465 47.51 -0.35 -24.29
CA GLN A 465 47.74 -1.74 -24.69
C GLN A 465 49.02 -1.93 -25.53
N TRP A 466 49.60 -0.83 -26.03
CA TRP A 466 50.79 -0.84 -26.88
C TRP A 466 51.91 -0.02 -26.23
N ALA A 467 53.13 -0.54 -26.35
CA ALA A 467 54.36 0.11 -25.89
C ALA A 467 55.40 0.03 -27.02
N PHE A 468 56.10 1.12 -27.30
CA PHE A 468 56.93 1.28 -28.49
C PHE A 468 58.38 1.64 -28.13
N TRP A 469 59.32 1.34 -29.03
CA TRP A 469 60.72 1.68 -28.88
C TRP A 469 60.98 3.18 -29.08
N ASN A 470 61.71 3.80 -28.13
CA ASN A 470 62.07 5.21 -28.17
C ASN A 470 60.85 6.16 -28.13
N ASP A 471 59.81 5.79 -27.38
CA ASP A 471 58.54 6.53 -27.23
C ASP A 471 58.06 6.57 -25.77
N ASP A 472 57.09 7.44 -25.49
CA ASP A 472 56.49 7.69 -24.18
C ASP A 472 55.34 6.70 -23.85
N TYR A 473 55.58 5.75 -22.95
CA TYR A 473 54.52 4.93 -22.39
C TYR A 473 53.85 5.62 -21.20
N ILE A 474 52.54 5.84 -21.29
CA ILE A 474 51.73 6.44 -20.24
C ILE A 474 51.12 5.31 -19.39
N PHE A 475 51.63 5.17 -18.16
CA PHE A 475 50.96 4.43 -17.11
C PHE A 475 49.77 5.23 -16.60
N ASN A 476 48.62 4.60 -16.53
CA ASN A 476 47.34 5.22 -16.19
C ASN A 476 46.56 4.28 -15.28
N ALA A 477 46.20 4.74 -14.08
CA ALA A 477 45.43 3.97 -13.11
C ALA A 477 44.28 4.81 -12.54
N SER A 478 43.10 4.22 -12.46
CA SER A 478 42.06 4.72 -11.55
C SER A 478 42.32 4.11 -10.18
N VAL A 479 42.34 4.95 -9.15
CA VAL A 479 42.44 4.52 -7.75
C VAL A 479 41.31 5.20 -7.00
N VAL A 480 40.48 4.40 -6.34
CA VAL A 480 39.34 4.86 -5.55
C VAL A 480 39.39 4.29 -4.15
N ASP A 481 38.85 5.05 -3.21
CA ASP A 481 38.89 4.79 -1.78
C ASP A 481 37.63 5.42 -1.15
N ASN A 482 37.12 4.84 -0.07
CA ASN A 482 35.91 5.33 0.60
C ASN A 482 36.14 6.53 1.53
N ILE A 483 37.40 6.80 1.92
CA ILE A 483 37.78 7.98 2.71
C ILE A 483 38.64 8.94 1.88
N ALA A 484 39.88 8.56 1.55
CA ALA A 484 40.79 9.34 0.72
C ALA A 484 42.07 8.57 0.32
N VAL A 485 42.34 8.48 -0.98
CA VAL A 485 43.65 8.07 -1.51
C VAL A 485 44.72 9.12 -1.18
N ALA A 486 45.79 8.73 -0.49
CA ALA A 486 46.89 9.63 -0.14
C ALA A 486 48.05 9.57 -1.16
N ASN A 487 48.51 8.36 -1.53
CA ASN A 487 49.62 8.16 -2.45
C ASN A 487 49.37 7.00 -3.43
N VAL A 488 49.85 7.16 -4.67
CA VAL A 488 49.79 6.15 -5.73
C VAL A 488 51.16 6.05 -6.41
N TYR A 489 51.60 4.83 -6.70
CA TYR A 489 52.91 4.53 -7.28
C TYR A 489 52.80 3.52 -8.42
N VAL A 490 53.72 3.62 -9.38
CA VAL A 490 53.96 2.59 -10.40
C VAL A 490 55.38 2.05 -10.28
N THR A 491 55.50 0.73 -10.18
CA THR A 491 56.78 0.02 -10.29
C THR A 491 56.87 -0.68 -11.64
N TYR A 492 57.90 -0.40 -12.43
CA TYR A 492 58.07 -0.94 -13.79
C TYR A 492 59.51 -1.37 -14.10
N TRP A 493 59.67 -2.27 -15.07
CA TRP A 493 60.94 -2.78 -15.60
C TRP A 493 60.79 -3.37 -17.01
N ILE A 494 61.89 -3.52 -17.73
CA ILE A 494 61.93 -4.16 -19.07
C ILE A 494 62.63 -5.53 -18.95
N ASP A 495 62.02 -6.58 -19.51
CA ASP A 495 62.48 -7.97 -19.46
C ASP A 495 62.92 -8.42 -18.06
N ASN A 496 64.22 -8.64 -17.86
CA ASN A 496 64.84 -9.04 -16.58
C ASN A 496 65.64 -7.89 -15.92
N GLY A 497 65.34 -6.64 -16.28
CA GLY A 497 65.99 -5.44 -15.77
C GLY A 497 65.56 -5.04 -14.36
N SER A 498 66.24 -4.04 -13.80
CA SER A 498 65.95 -3.51 -12.46
C SER A 498 64.58 -2.84 -12.38
N GLN A 499 63.85 -3.10 -11.30
CA GLN A 499 62.58 -2.43 -11.00
C GLN A 499 62.81 -0.98 -10.58
N THR A 500 62.06 -0.07 -11.20
CA THR A 500 62.04 1.36 -10.89
C THR A 500 60.65 1.73 -10.35
N ASN A 501 60.57 2.35 -9.18
CA ASN A 501 59.30 2.77 -8.56
C ASN A 501 59.18 4.30 -8.55
N ASN A 502 58.05 4.84 -9.02
CA ASN A 502 57.79 6.28 -9.10
C ASN A 502 56.40 6.62 -8.56
N SER A 503 56.25 7.80 -7.95
CA SER A 503 54.95 8.38 -7.59
C SER A 503 54.19 8.86 -8.83
N MET A 504 52.88 8.61 -8.88
CA MET A 504 51.99 9.03 -9.95
C MET A 504 51.25 10.32 -9.59
N SER A 505 50.91 11.14 -10.59
CA SER A 505 50.19 12.41 -10.42
C SER A 505 48.74 12.30 -10.92
N LEU A 506 47.78 12.84 -10.15
CA LEU A 506 46.38 12.89 -10.56
C LEU A 506 46.18 13.90 -11.70
N THR A 507 45.75 13.40 -12.87
CA THR A 507 45.46 14.17 -14.08
C THR A 507 44.03 13.87 -14.51
N GLY A 508 43.11 14.80 -14.23
CA GLY A 508 41.68 14.54 -14.40
C GLY A 508 41.19 13.47 -13.42
N ASN A 509 40.62 12.38 -13.94
CA ASN A 509 40.04 11.29 -13.14
C ASN A 509 41.04 10.14 -12.85
N TYR A 510 42.31 10.28 -13.22
CA TYR A 510 43.28 9.18 -13.25
C TYR A 510 44.64 9.57 -12.67
N TYR A 511 45.29 8.65 -11.98
CA TYR A 511 46.70 8.77 -11.63
C TYR A 511 47.56 8.37 -12.84
N THR A 512 48.54 9.22 -13.17
CA THR A 512 49.33 9.14 -14.40
C THR A 512 50.82 9.25 -14.13
N TYR A 513 51.62 8.52 -14.91
CA TYR A 513 53.07 8.67 -14.99
C TYR A 513 53.55 8.30 -16.40
N THR A 514 54.40 9.13 -16.99
CA THR A 514 54.94 8.90 -18.34
C THR A 514 56.38 8.42 -18.25
N TYR A 515 56.70 7.33 -18.96
CA TYR A 515 58.04 6.76 -19.04
C TYR A 515 58.52 6.67 -20.49
N HIS A 516 59.63 7.37 -20.79
CA HIS A 516 60.28 7.32 -22.09
C HIS A 516 61.12 6.03 -22.24
N ILE A 517 60.68 5.11 -23.11
CA ILE A 517 61.26 3.77 -23.26
C ILE A 517 62.57 3.84 -24.07
N THR A 518 63.70 3.68 -23.38
CA THR A 518 65.05 3.95 -23.95
C THR A 518 66.01 2.75 -23.97
N ALA A 519 65.71 1.64 -23.29
CA ALA A 519 66.65 0.53 -23.08
C ALA A 519 66.14 -0.78 -23.69
N SER A 520 66.77 -1.24 -24.79
CA SER A 520 66.30 -2.32 -25.67
C SER A 520 65.95 -3.65 -24.97
N GLY A 521 64.86 -4.27 -25.41
CA GLY A 521 64.28 -5.49 -24.84
C GLY A 521 63.05 -6.00 -25.61
N THR A 522 62.20 -6.80 -24.97
CA THR A 522 61.00 -7.41 -25.60
C THR A 522 59.67 -7.08 -24.92
N THR A 523 59.68 -6.91 -23.59
CA THR A 523 58.46 -6.80 -22.77
C THR A 523 58.64 -5.76 -21.67
N LEU A 524 57.73 -4.79 -21.60
CA LEU A 524 57.56 -3.90 -20.46
C LEU A 524 56.67 -4.59 -19.42
N TYR A 525 57.12 -4.67 -18.18
CA TYR A 525 56.38 -5.17 -17.03
C TYR A 525 56.13 -4.05 -16.03
N TYR A 526 54.98 -4.07 -15.36
CA TYR A 526 54.68 -3.12 -14.29
C TYR A 526 53.63 -3.63 -13.30
N LYS A 527 53.51 -2.94 -12.16
CA LYS A 527 52.42 -3.05 -11.19
C LYS A 527 52.16 -1.69 -10.55
N PHE A 528 50.95 -1.50 -10.05
CA PHE A 528 50.56 -0.33 -9.27
C PHE A 528 50.48 -0.67 -7.79
N SER A 529 50.75 0.33 -6.95
CA SER A 529 50.42 0.26 -5.53
C SER A 529 49.87 1.60 -5.04
N ALA A 530 48.99 1.54 -4.05
CA ALA A 530 48.30 2.71 -3.51
C ALA A 530 48.14 2.60 -2.00
N LYS A 531 47.97 3.77 -1.38
CA LYS A 531 47.82 3.96 0.05
C LYS A 531 46.84 5.10 0.32
N ASP A 532 45.88 4.87 1.19
CA ASP A 532 44.94 5.86 1.73
C ASP A 532 45.56 6.73 2.84
N THR A 533 44.75 7.62 3.41
CA THR A 533 45.12 8.48 4.55
C THR A 533 45.19 7.74 5.89
N SER A 534 44.52 6.59 6.02
CA SER A 534 44.44 5.76 7.24
C SER A 534 45.61 4.80 7.39
N ASN A 535 46.37 4.59 6.31
CA ASN A 535 47.54 3.73 6.10
C ASN A 535 47.25 2.29 5.65
N ASN A 536 46.06 1.96 5.13
CA ASN A 536 45.85 0.68 4.46
C ASN A 536 46.60 0.68 3.11
N TRP A 537 46.83 -0.50 2.52
CA TRP A 537 47.73 -0.64 1.37
C TRP A 537 47.21 -1.66 0.36
N ALA A 538 47.23 -1.26 -0.91
CA ALA A 538 46.86 -2.10 -2.04
C ALA A 538 48.00 -2.21 -3.05
N GLU A 539 48.11 -3.37 -3.70
CA GLU A 539 49.04 -3.61 -4.81
C GLU A 539 48.37 -4.52 -5.86
N THR A 540 48.57 -4.22 -7.14
CA THR A 540 48.03 -5.02 -8.24
C THR A 540 48.89 -6.25 -8.53
N ALA A 541 48.30 -7.22 -9.24
CA ALA A 541 49.10 -8.19 -10.00
C ALA A 541 50.05 -7.48 -10.99
N ILE A 542 51.05 -8.22 -11.47
CA ILE A 542 52.00 -7.74 -12.49
C ILE A 542 51.32 -7.79 -13.86
N PHE A 543 51.31 -6.64 -14.54
CA PHE A 543 50.93 -6.50 -15.94
C PHE A 543 52.16 -6.59 -16.85
N SER A 544 51.94 -6.95 -18.11
CA SER A 544 52.95 -6.92 -19.17
C SER A 544 52.41 -6.29 -20.45
N ARG A 545 53.30 -5.78 -21.30
CA ARG A 545 53.05 -5.27 -22.66
C ARG A 545 54.25 -5.61 -23.56
N THR A 546 54.00 -6.08 -24.77
CA THR A 546 55.05 -6.28 -25.79
C THR A 546 55.61 -4.94 -26.27
N LEU A 547 56.92 -4.88 -26.51
CA LEU A 547 57.63 -3.68 -26.99
C LEU A 547 57.85 -3.76 -28.52
N TYR A 548 57.12 -2.91 -29.25
CA TYR A 548 57.11 -2.88 -30.72
C TYR A 548 58.15 -1.89 -31.28
N TRP A 549 58.74 -2.21 -32.45
CA TRP A 549 59.90 -1.50 -33.02
C TRP A 549 59.56 -0.25 -33.84
N GLY A 550 58.27 -0.02 -34.10
CA GLY A 550 57.72 1.18 -34.69
C GLY A 550 56.20 1.16 -34.54
N HIS A 551 55.52 2.16 -35.09
CA HIS A 551 54.05 2.26 -35.01
C HIS A 551 53.34 1.65 -36.23
N VAL A 552 54.06 1.38 -37.32
CA VAL A 552 53.54 0.78 -38.55
C VAL A 552 54.37 -0.46 -38.90
N TYR A 553 53.71 -1.54 -39.33
CA TYR A 553 54.35 -2.82 -39.65
C TYR A 553 53.91 -3.31 -41.02
N ASN A 554 54.88 -3.57 -41.92
CA ASN A 554 54.64 -4.27 -43.18
C ASN A 554 54.83 -5.77 -42.94
N VAL A 555 53.76 -6.56 -43.03
CA VAL A 555 53.76 -7.99 -42.67
C VAL A 555 54.59 -8.81 -43.65
N ASP A 556 54.46 -8.51 -44.94
CA ASP A 556 55.04 -9.29 -46.03
C ASP A 556 56.53 -9.01 -46.21
N GLN A 557 56.99 -7.80 -45.85
CA GLN A 557 58.42 -7.46 -45.75
C GLN A 557 59.03 -7.82 -44.39
N GLY A 558 58.21 -7.86 -43.33
CA GLY A 558 58.66 -8.07 -41.95
C GLY A 558 59.27 -6.83 -41.27
N GLU A 559 59.10 -5.65 -41.87
CA GLU A 559 59.78 -4.39 -41.50
C GLU A 559 58.87 -3.43 -40.70
N TRP A 560 59.50 -2.68 -39.79
CA TRP A 560 58.84 -1.68 -38.94
C TRP A 560 59.17 -0.25 -39.37
N TYR A 561 58.17 0.62 -39.33
CA TYR A 561 58.25 2.04 -39.69
C TYR A 561 57.58 2.90 -38.61
N ASN A 562 57.98 4.16 -38.50
CA ASN A 562 57.34 5.12 -37.58
C ASN A 562 56.23 5.93 -38.24
N GLU A 563 56.25 6.07 -39.57
CA GLU A 563 55.25 6.83 -40.34
C GLU A 563 54.58 5.96 -41.40
N ILE A 564 53.26 6.17 -41.60
CA ILE A 564 52.46 5.51 -42.64
C ILE A 564 53.02 5.83 -44.05
N TYR A 565 53.56 7.03 -44.22
CA TYR A 565 54.22 7.46 -45.46
C TYR A 565 55.37 6.53 -45.86
N ASP A 566 56.31 6.20 -44.96
CA ASP A 566 57.45 5.37 -45.32
C ASP A 566 57.03 3.92 -45.61
N ALA A 567 56.11 3.37 -44.81
CA ALA A 567 55.56 2.03 -45.05
C ALA A 567 54.85 1.92 -46.41
N THR A 568 54.02 2.91 -46.78
CA THR A 568 53.28 2.90 -48.07
C THR A 568 54.16 3.23 -49.28
N LYS A 569 55.26 3.95 -49.07
CA LYS A 569 56.25 4.30 -50.10
C LYS A 569 57.15 3.12 -50.49
N GLU A 570 57.68 2.41 -49.49
CA GLU A 570 58.55 1.24 -49.68
C GLU A 570 57.75 -0.06 -49.92
N ALA A 571 56.42 0.00 -49.91
CA ALA A 571 55.53 -1.11 -50.22
C ALA A 571 55.75 -1.72 -51.62
N ASN A 572 55.62 -3.03 -51.72
CA ASN A 572 55.48 -3.77 -52.97
C ASN A 572 53.99 -4.01 -53.31
N PRO A 573 53.67 -4.41 -54.55
CA PRO A 573 52.29 -4.75 -54.92
C PRO A 573 51.82 -6.02 -54.21
N GLY A 574 50.79 -5.90 -53.37
CA GLY A 574 50.25 -6.99 -52.54
C GLY A 574 50.54 -6.90 -51.04
N ASP A 575 51.34 -5.92 -50.60
CA ASP A 575 51.77 -5.83 -49.19
C ASP A 575 50.62 -5.45 -48.23
N THR A 576 50.60 -6.12 -47.07
CA THR A 576 49.72 -5.82 -45.93
C THR A 576 50.44 -4.94 -44.92
N ILE A 577 49.89 -3.75 -44.66
CA ILE A 577 50.44 -2.75 -43.74
C ILE A 577 49.49 -2.56 -42.56
N TYR A 578 49.91 -2.99 -41.37
CA TYR A 578 49.20 -2.71 -40.12
C TYR A 578 49.67 -1.37 -39.53
N VAL A 579 48.70 -0.51 -39.21
CA VAL A 579 48.91 0.77 -38.53
C VAL A 579 48.41 0.62 -37.09
N TYR A 580 49.33 0.62 -36.13
CA TYR A 580 48.99 0.54 -34.71
C TYR A 580 48.48 1.90 -34.20
N PRO A 581 47.85 1.95 -33.00
CA PRO A 581 47.31 3.19 -32.48
C PRO A 581 48.40 4.24 -32.21
N GLY A 582 48.23 5.45 -32.74
CA GLY A 582 49.25 6.50 -32.67
C GLY A 582 48.86 7.76 -33.45
N THR A 583 49.52 8.89 -33.16
CA THR A 583 49.34 10.15 -33.91
C THR A 583 50.32 10.18 -35.08
N TYR A 584 49.80 10.35 -36.30
CA TYR A 584 50.60 10.30 -37.54
C TYR A 584 50.39 11.55 -38.38
N TYR A 585 51.47 12.18 -38.82
CA TYR A 585 51.34 13.30 -39.75
C TYR A 585 50.90 12.80 -41.12
N THR A 586 50.01 13.53 -41.79
CA THR A 586 49.56 13.20 -43.16
C THR A 586 50.60 13.50 -44.22
N HIS A 587 51.79 13.91 -43.78
CA HIS A 587 52.94 14.10 -44.62
C HIS A 587 54.11 13.27 -44.08
N GLY A 588 54.89 12.69 -44.99
CA GLY A 588 56.19 12.15 -44.67
C GLY A 588 57.24 13.23 -44.42
N GLY A 589 58.46 12.78 -44.09
CA GLY A 589 59.66 13.61 -44.11
C GLY A 589 59.78 14.47 -45.38
N GLY A 590 59.70 15.79 -45.23
CA GLY A 590 59.74 16.74 -46.35
C GLY A 590 58.36 17.21 -46.88
N ASN A 591 57.28 17.00 -46.12
CA ASN A 591 55.93 17.49 -46.43
C ASN A 591 55.29 16.83 -47.69
N GLN A 592 55.45 15.51 -47.85
CA GLN A 592 54.91 14.72 -48.98
C GLN A 592 53.71 13.87 -48.55
N ASP A 593 52.64 13.85 -49.34
CA ASP A 593 51.39 13.13 -49.03
C ASP A 593 51.58 11.61 -48.91
N ILE A 594 50.68 10.95 -48.16
CA ILE A 594 50.57 9.48 -48.14
C ILE A 594 49.91 9.02 -49.45
N VAL A 595 50.63 8.24 -50.26
CA VAL A 595 50.18 7.82 -51.60
C VAL A 595 50.26 6.30 -51.80
N ILE A 596 49.11 5.64 -51.90
CA ILE A 596 49.02 4.23 -52.29
C ILE A 596 49.00 4.15 -53.84
N ASN A 597 50.20 3.91 -54.40
CA ASN A 597 50.45 3.77 -55.85
C ASN A 597 50.86 2.36 -56.29
N LYS A 598 50.77 1.35 -55.40
CA LYS A 598 51.00 -0.06 -55.70
C LYS A 598 49.67 -0.82 -55.68
N ASN A 599 49.43 -1.66 -56.68
CA ASN A 599 48.22 -2.49 -56.72
C ASN A 599 48.27 -3.57 -55.63
N GLY A 600 47.12 -3.93 -55.05
CA GLY A 600 47.05 -5.02 -54.07
C GLY A 600 47.39 -4.65 -52.62
N VAL A 601 47.75 -3.39 -52.33
CA VAL A 601 48.14 -2.99 -50.96
C VAL A 601 46.91 -2.90 -50.04
N GLU A 602 47.03 -3.50 -48.86
CA GLU A 602 46.05 -3.40 -47.78
C GLU A 602 46.61 -2.53 -46.64
N LEU A 603 45.88 -1.48 -46.27
CA LEU A 603 46.22 -0.59 -45.15
C LEU A 603 45.18 -0.75 -44.03
N ILE A 604 45.58 -1.36 -42.92
CA ILE A 604 44.68 -1.84 -41.87
C ILE A 604 45.03 -1.19 -40.53
N GLY A 605 44.11 -0.41 -39.99
CA GLY A 605 44.23 0.18 -38.65
C GLY A 605 43.88 -0.79 -37.52
N GLY A 606 44.37 -0.45 -36.32
CA GLY A 606 43.85 -0.97 -35.05
C GLY A 606 42.34 -0.74 -34.87
N SER A 607 41.75 -1.35 -33.85
CA SER A 607 40.31 -1.30 -33.60
C SER A 607 39.83 0.09 -33.20
N SER A 608 38.91 0.68 -33.97
CA SER A 608 38.21 1.92 -33.59
C SER A 608 37.71 1.84 -32.14
N PRO A 609 37.95 2.87 -31.29
CA PRO A 609 38.26 4.26 -31.63
C PRO A 609 39.74 4.59 -31.88
N ASP A 610 40.66 3.61 -31.85
CA ASP A 610 42.11 3.83 -31.98
C ASP A 610 42.47 4.82 -33.10
N THR A 611 43.01 5.98 -32.70
CA THR A 611 42.92 7.20 -33.51
C THR A 611 44.18 7.47 -34.31
N ILE A 612 44.09 7.41 -35.64
CA ILE A 612 45.17 7.78 -36.58
C ILE A 612 45.03 9.29 -36.86
N ILE A 613 45.52 10.14 -35.94
CA ILE A 613 45.30 11.60 -35.98
C ILE A 613 46.13 12.25 -37.11
N LEU A 614 45.54 12.31 -38.30
CA LEU A 614 46.16 12.81 -39.53
C LEU A 614 46.20 14.35 -39.62
N VAL A 615 47.41 14.93 -39.59
CA VAL A 615 47.63 16.40 -39.55
C VAL A 615 48.40 16.92 -40.78
N SER A 616 47.72 17.68 -41.65
CA SER A 616 48.32 18.34 -42.84
C SER A 616 47.38 19.41 -43.42
N GLN A 617 47.86 20.18 -44.40
CA GLN A 617 47.06 21.06 -45.27
C GLN A 617 46.86 20.45 -46.68
N GLN A 618 47.09 19.15 -46.85
CA GLN A 618 47.05 18.42 -48.13
C GLN A 618 46.00 17.30 -48.09
N ASP A 619 45.94 16.43 -49.10
CA ASP A 619 45.01 15.28 -49.11
C ASP A 619 45.53 14.17 -48.18
N GLY A 620 44.63 13.46 -47.51
CA GLY A 620 44.98 12.59 -46.38
C GLY A 620 45.64 11.27 -46.80
N ILE A 621 44.87 10.40 -47.45
CA ILE A 621 45.41 9.23 -48.14
C ILE A 621 44.98 9.32 -49.61
N THR A 622 45.96 9.43 -50.50
CA THR A 622 45.71 9.44 -51.95
C THR A 622 45.90 8.05 -52.52
N VAL A 623 44.89 7.53 -53.23
CA VAL A 623 44.91 6.23 -53.90
C VAL A 623 44.88 6.44 -55.41
N THR A 624 45.92 5.95 -56.08
CA THR A 624 46.04 5.93 -57.55
C THR A 624 46.26 4.52 -58.11
N ALA A 625 46.31 3.52 -57.23
CA ALA A 625 46.40 2.11 -57.56
C ALA A 625 45.03 1.41 -57.58
N SER A 626 45.04 0.14 -58.01
CA SER A 626 43.86 -0.71 -58.08
C SER A 626 43.98 -1.96 -57.19
N ASN A 627 42.84 -2.52 -56.75
CA ASN A 627 42.78 -3.61 -55.76
C ASN A 627 43.37 -3.16 -54.41
N VAL A 628 42.85 -2.08 -53.83
CA VAL A 628 43.37 -1.50 -52.58
C VAL A 628 42.32 -1.66 -51.47
N LEU A 629 42.76 -2.06 -50.27
CA LEU A 629 41.94 -2.06 -49.06
C LEU A 629 42.41 -0.96 -48.12
N ILE A 630 41.49 -0.16 -47.59
CA ILE A 630 41.71 0.75 -46.47
C ILE A 630 40.68 0.40 -45.39
N LYS A 631 41.13 -0.05 -44.22
CA LYS A 631 40.26 -0.59 -43.17
C LYS A 631 40.57 -0.04 -41.78
N ASN A 632 39.53 0.20 -40.97
CA ASN A 632 39.62 0.66 -39.58
C ASN A 632 40.35 2.01 -39.36
N ILE A 633 40.47 2.87 -40.38
CA ILE A 633 41.22 4.12 -40.23
C ILE A 633 40.35 5.22 -39.63
N THR A 634 40.69 5.70 -38.43
CA THR A 634 40.07 6.88 -37.81
C THR A 634 40.90 8.14 -38.10
N MET A 635 40.36 9.09 -38.87
CA MET A 635 40.98 10.38 -39.21
C MET A 635 40.22 11.54 -38.55
N ILE A 636 40.89 12.34 -37.73
CA ILE A 636 40.33 13.54 -37.11
C ILE A 636 41.31 14.72 -37.21
N LYS A 637 40.78 15.94 -37.19
CA LYS A 637 41.57 17.17 -37.04
C LYS A 637 42.30 17.19 -35.70
N ASN A 638 43.59 17.58 -35.71
CA ASN A 638 44.34 17.86 -34.49
C ASN A 638 43.82 19.15 -33.82
N SER A 639 43.36 19.03 -32.58
CA SER A 639 42.81 20.12 -31.76
C SER A 639 43.81 21.23 -31.42
N ASN A 640 45.11 20.95 -31.48
CA ASN A 640 46.19 21.94 -31.29
C ASN A 640 46.57 22.66 -32.60
N SER A 641 45.95 22.31 -33.73
CA SER A 641 46.23 22.93 -35.03
C SER A 641 45.51 24.29 -35.16
N PRO A 642 46.19 25.36 -35.61
CA PRO A 642 45.55 26.65 -35.88
C PRO A 642 44.36 26.55 -36.84
N GLN A 643 43.36 27.40 -36.65
CA GLN A 643 42.18 27.48 -37.52
C GLN A 643 42.59 27.72 -38.99
N GLY A 644 42.07 26.91 -39.93
CA GLY A 644 42.53 26.95 -41.34
C GLY A 644 43.71 26.02 -41.65
N LYS A 645 43.90 24.97 -40.83
CA LYS A 645 44.91 23.90 -41.04
C LYS A 645 44.31 22.49 -40.96
N GLU A 646 43.16 22.34 -41.59
CA GLU A 646 42.47 21.07 -41.82
C GLU A 646 43.04 20.34 -43.05
N PHE A 647 43.05 19.01 -43.04
CA PHE A 647 43.40 18.21 -44.22
C PHE A 647 42.30 18.36 -45.29
N LYS A 648 42.67 18.40 -46.58
CA LYS A 648 41.73 18.74 -47.66
C LYS A 648 40.65 17.68 -47.85
N LYS A 649 41.06 16.47 -48.24
CA LYS A 649 40.20 15.28 -48.37
C LYS A 649 40.70 14.22 -47.41
N GLY A 650 39.83 13.42 -46.81
CA GLY A 650 40.27 12.31 -45.94
C GLY A 650 40.93 11.20 -46.75
N ILE A 651 40.13 10.49 -47.54
CA ILE A 651 40.62 9.54 -48.56
C ILE A 651 40.27 10.08 -49.95
N TYR A 652 41.28 10.21 -50.81
CA TYR A 652 41.16 10.73 -52.17
C TYR A 652 41.46 9.63 -53.19
N LEU A 653 40.51 9.35 -54.09
CA LEU A 653 40.62 8.33 -55.13
C LEU A 653 40.67 9.00 -56.50
N ASN A 654 41.72 8.74 -57.26
CA ASN A 654 42.02 9.43 -58.51
C ASN A 654 42.56 8.44 -59.56
N GLY A 655 41.69 8.00 -60.47
CA GLY A 655 42.02 6.97 -61.46
C GLY A 655 42.14 5.55 -60.88
N ALA A 656 41.62 5.32 -59.67
CA ALA A 656 41.70 4.04 -58.97
C ALA A 656 40.57 3.07 -59.38
N SER A 657 40.79 1.76 -59.23
CA SER A 657 39.72 0.77 -59.44
C SER A 657 39.76 -0.43 -58.50
N ASN A 658 38.60 -1.02 -58.20
CA ASN A 658 38.47 -2.08 -57.19
C ASN A 658 39.07 -1.66 -55.84
N VAL A 659 38.53 -0.61 -55.22
CA VAL A 659 39.00 -0.10 -53.91
C VAL A 659 37.93 -0.26 -52.86
N THR A 660 38.28 -0.87 -51.73
CA THR A 660 37.39 -1.01 -50.56
C THR A 660 37.85 -0.09 -49.43
N ILE A 661 36.92 0.70 -48.90
CA ILE A 661 37.07 1.53 -47.71
C ILE A 661 36.06 1.02 -46.69
N GLU A 662 36.54 0.39 -45.62
CA GLU A 662 35.68 -0.30 -44.65
C GLU A 662 35.93 0.19 -43.22
N ASN A 663 34.86 0.45 -42.47
CA ASN A 663 34.94 0.74 -41.04
C ASN A 663 35.84 1.95 -40.69
N CYS A 664 35.98 2.90 -41.61
CA CYS A 664 36.77 4.12 -41.42
C CYS A 664 35.92 5.25 -40.83
N ASN A 665 36.51 6.04 -39.92
CA ASN A 665 35.83 7.11 -39.22
C ASN A 665 36.52 8.45 -39.52
N ILE A 666 35.92 9.32 -40.31
CA ILE A 666 36.60 10.49 -40.90
C ILE A 666 35.82 11.78 -40.59
N SER A 667 36.50 12.75 -39.98
CA SER A 667 35.87 14.03 -39.63
C SER A 667 36.77 15.25 -39.73
N GLU A 668 36.10 16.40 -39.87
CA GLU A 668 36.72 17.74 -39.89
C GLU A 668 37.69 17.98 -41.07
N ALA A 669 37.46 17.32 -42.21
CA ALA A 669 38.11 17.61 -43.49
C ALA A 669 37.71 19.00 -44.03
N ALA A 670 38.64 19.69 -44.70
CA ALA A 670 38.40 20.99 -45.33
C ALA A 670 37.51 20.91 -46.58
N GLN A 671 37.40 19.72 -47.19
CA GLN A 671 36.51 19.41 -48.31
C GLN A 671 35.59 18.25 -47.94
N SER A 672 35.93 17.03 -48.40
CA SER A 672 35.09 15.84 -48.19
C SER A 672 35.85 14.75 -47.44
N ALA A 673 35.13 13.98 -46.62
CA ALA A 673 35.70 12.85 -45.88
C ALA A 673 36.25 11.79 -46.85
N ILE A 674 35.47 11.42 -47.86
CA ILE A 674 35.89 10.58 -48.99
C ILE A 674 35.60 11.32 -50.30
N TYR A 675 36.55 11.32 -51.22
CA TYR A 675 36.48 12.08 -52.47
C TYR A 675 36.92 11.20 -53.64
N VAL A 676 35.99 10.83 -54.52
CA VAL A 676 36.18 9.87 -55.61
C VAL A 676 36.12 10.59 -56.95
N THR A 677 37.15 10.42 -57.78
CA THR A 677 37.24 11.02 -59.13
C THR A 677 37.84 10.07 -60.16
N ALA A 678 37.24 10.03 -61.35
CA ALA A 678 37.68 9.19 -62.48
C ALA A 678 37.96 7.72 -62.09
N SER A 679 37.24 7.19 -61.08
CA SER A 679 37.51 5.90 -60.44
C SER A 679 36.29 5.00 -60.53
N HIS A 680 36.46 3.68 -60.43
CA HIS A 680 35.35 2.74 -60.58
C HIS A 680 35.48 1.45 -59.75
N ASP A 681 34.35 0.77 -59.54
CA ASP A 681 34.27 -0.42 -58.68
C ASP A 681 34.76 -0.11 -57.26
N ILE A 682 34.15 0.88 -56.62
CA ILE A 682 34.59 1.39 -55.30
C ILE A 682 33.54 1.03 -54.25
N LEU A 683 33.94 0.41 -53.14
CA LEU A 683 33.07 0.10 -52.01
C LEU A 683 33.42 0.99 -50.82
N ILE A 684 32.45 1.75 -50.32
CA ILE A 684 32.53 2.52 -49.07
C ILE A 684 31.52 1.90 -48.11
N ASN A 685 31.98 1.19 -47.08
CA ASN A 685 31.11 0.37 -46.23
C ASN A 685 31.35 0.56 -44.72
N ASN A 686 30.26 0.66 -43.95
CA ASN A 686 30.30 0.76 -42.48
C ASN A 686 31.15 1.93 -41.95
N CYS A 687 31.29 3.01 -42.72
CA CYS A 687 32.08 4.17 -42.34
C CYS A 687 31.25 5.20 -41.55
N THR A 688 31.93 6.10 -40.84
CA THR A 688 31.30 7.23 -40.12
C THR A 688 31.94 8.53 -40.60
N LEU A 689 31.18 9.42 -41.24
CA LEU A 689 31.70 10.55 -42.03
C LEU A 689 31.03 11.86 -41.59
N TYR A 690 31.69 12.65 -40.73
CA TYR A 690 31.02 13.75 -40.02
C TYR A 690 31.79 15.08 -39.88
N LYS A 691 31.06 16.19 -39.68
CA LYS A 691 31.61 17.55 -39.45
C LYS A 691 32.59 18.06 -40.54
N ASN A 692 32.53 17.55 -41.76
CA ASN A 692 33.40 18.00 -42.84
C ASN A 692 32.90 19.35 -43.39
N LEU A 693 33.82 20.21 -43.85
CA LEU A 693 33.51 21.56 -44.31
C LEU A 693 32.80 21.62 -45.68
N GLN A 694 32.75 20.51 -46.41
CA GLN A 694 31.86 20.35 -47.57
C GLN A 694 30.99 19.10 -47.48
N HIS A 695 31.55 17.90 -47.69
CA HIS A 695 30.72 16.69 -47.88
C HIS A 695 31.16 15.47 -47.04
N GLY A 696 30.24 14.54 -46.79
CA GLY A 696 30.62 13.19 -46.35
C GLY A 696 31.34 12.43 -47.47
N VAL A 697 30.64 12.23 -48.60
CA VAL A 697 31.20 11.60 -49.80
C VAL A 697 31.01 12.50 -51.03
N TYR A 698 32.06 12.67 -51.82
CA TYR A 698 32.02 13.21 -53.18
C TYR A 698 32.28 12.11 -54.22
N ILE A 699 31.45 12.04 -55.26
CA ILE A 699 31.61 11.13 -56.39
C ILE A 699 31.54 11.96 -57.67
N GLY A 700 32.67 12.15 -58.34
CA GLY A 700 32.81 13.10 -59.45
C GLY A 700 33.62 12.58 -60.64
N GLY A 701 33.74 13.44 -61.66
CA GLY A 701 34.68 13.23 -62.78
C GLY A 701 34.44 11.96 -63.60
N GLY A 702 33.18 11.56 -63.81
CA GLY A 702 32.84 10.36 -64.58
C GLY A 702 33.05 9.04 -63.83
N SER A 703 33.04 9.06 -62.50
CA SER A 703 33.15 7.84 -61.69
C SER A 703 31.89 6.97 -61.80
N TYR A 704 32.06 5.65 -61.77
CA TYR A 704 30.96 4.69 -61.94
C TYR A 704 31.12 3.44 -61.09
N ASN A 705 30.00 2.78 -60.76
CA ASN A 705 29.96 1.64 -59.82
C ASN A 705 30.66 1.93 -58.47
N VAL A 706 30.50 3.16 -57.96
CA VAL A 706 30.80 3.49 -56.56
C VAL A 706 29.57 3.13 -55.73
N ASN A 707 29.75 2.26 -54.73
CA ASN A 707 28.73 1.81 -53.80
C ASN A 707 29.02 2.37 -52.40
N VAL A 708 28.14 3.24 -51.90
CA VAL A 708 28.16 3.74 -50.52
C VAL A 708 27.11 2.96 -49.72
N SER A 709 27.55 2.13 -48.79
CA SER A 709 26.66 1.24 -48.02
C SER A 709 26.85 1.31 -46.50
N SER A 710 25.76 1.15 -45.76
CA SER A 710 25.75 1.00 -44.29
C SER A 710 26.53 2.10 -43.54
N THR A 711 26.67 3.27 -44.14
CA THR A 711 27.55 4.36 -43.69
C THR A 711 26.72 5.43 -42.97
N HIS A 712 27.28 6.01 -41.90
CA HIS A 712 26.64 7.04 -41.08
C HIS A 712 27.25 8.42 -41.41
N ILE A 713 26.45 9.32 -41.97
CA ILE A 713 26.94 10.56 -42.59
C ILE A 713 26.20 11.78 -42.00
N TYR A 714 26.88 12.59 -41.20
CA TYR A 714 26.20 13.67 -40.46
C TYR A 714 26.98 14.95 -40.17
N GLN A 715 26.25 16.05 -39.94
CA GLN A 715 26.84 17.36 -39.59
C GLN A 715 27.83 17.92 -40.63
N ASN A 716 27.79 17.46 -41.88
CA ASN A 716 28.64 18.00 -42.95
C ASN A 716 28.04 19.31 -43.49
N SER A 717 28.88 20.31 -43.74
CA SER A 717 28.43 21.70 -43.92
C SER A 717 27.63 21.92 -45.21
N GLU A 718 27.84 21.11 -46.25
CA GLU A 718 27.02 21.13 -47.47
C GLU A 718 26.20 19.84 -47.64
N ASN A 719 26.82 18.72 -48.04
CA ASN A 719 26.10 17.53 -48.51
C ASN A 719 26.50 16.28 -47.72
N GLY A 720 25.56 15.37 -47.45
CA GLY A 720 25.91 14.02 -47.02
C GLY A 720 26.68 13.29 -48.14
N ILE A 721 26.04 13.16 -49.30
CA ILE A 721 26.64 12.61 -50.53
C ILE A 721 26.36 13.54 -51.70
N LEU A 722 27.40 13.91 -52.46
CA LEU A 722 27.28 14.56 -53.77
C LEU A 722 27.72 13.58 -54.88
N ILE A 723 26.84 13.33 -55.85
CA ILE A 723 27.15 12.63 -57.10
C ILE A 723 27.11 13.66 -58.25
N GLU A 724 28.26 13.94 -58.86
CA GLU A 724 28.45 14.95 -59.90
C GLU A 724 28.97 14.33 -61.21
N GLN A 725 28.28 14.56 -62.35
CA GLN A 725 28.68 14.04 -63.68
C GLN A 725 29.07 12.55 -63.68
N SER A 726 28.44 11.77 -62.80
CA SER A 726 28.83 10.38 -62.48
C SER A 726 27.62 9.48 -62.57
N ASN A 727 27.84 8.21 -62.93
CA ASN A 727 26.75 7.32 -63.35
C ASN A 727 26.85 5.89 -62.81
N SER A 728 25.71 5.20 -62.75
CA SER A 728 25.64 3.81 -62.29
C SER A 728 26.20 3.58 -60.88
N ASN A 729 26.14 4.58 -60.00
CA ASN A 729 26.58 4.49 -58.61
C ASN A 729 25.40 4.10 -57.70
N ILE A 730 25.70 3.48 -56.56
CA ILE A 730 24.73 2.95 -55.59
C ILE A 730 24.91 3.67 -54.25
N VAL A 731 23.80 4.05 -53.63
CA VAL A 731 23.76 4.56 -52.25
C VAL A 731 22.71 3.74 -51.51
N TYR A 732 23.14 2.85 -50.63
CA TYR A 732 22.31 1.77 -50.06
C TYR A 732 22.38 1.70 -48.52
N ASN A 733 21.23 1.65 -47.82
CA ASN A 733 21.18 1.38 -46.37
C ASN A 733 22.00 2.36 -45.49
N ASN A 734 22.15 3.63 -45.90
CA ASN A 734 22.90 4.64 -45.14
C ASN A 734 22.01 5.46 -44.20
N GLN A 735 22.60 6.00 -43.13
CA GLN A 735 21.96 6.99 -42.26
C GLN A 735 22.55 8.38 -42.57
N ILE A 736 21.75 9.31 -43.11
CA ILE A 736 22.24 10.59 -43.64
C ILE A 736 21.47 11.76 -43.04
N HIS A 737 22.10 12.52 -42.13
CA HIS A 737 21.37 13.54 -41.35
C HIS A 737 22.16 14.78 -40.90
N ASN A 738 21.46 15.88 -40.60
CA ASN A 738 22.07 17.15 -40.17
C ASN A 738 23.07 17.75 -41.18
N ASN A 739 22.92 17.49 -42.47
CA ASN A 739 23.66 18.16 -43.56
C ASN A 739 22.74 19.19 -44.23
N SER A 740 23.23 20.07 -45.10
CA SER A 740 22.31 20.95 -45.87
C SER A 740 21.51 20.14 -46.89
N LYS A 741 22.16 19.26 -47.66
CA LYS A 741 21.48 18.22 -48.45
C LYS A 741 21.87 16.82 -47.98
N GLY A 742 20.94 15.88 -47.88
CA GLY A 742 21.24 14.48 -47.60
C GLY A 742 21.99 13.84 -48.77
N VAL A 743 21.31 13.66 -49.90
CA VAL A 743 21.91 13.23 -51.18
C VAL A 743 21.66 14.27 -52.26
N TYR A 744 22.70 14.65 -53.00
CA TYR A 744 22.61 15.61 -54.09
C TYR A 744 23.09 15.00 -55.41
N LEU A 745 22.18 14.91 -56.38
CA LEU A 745 22.41 14.41 -57.74
C LEU A 745 22.58 15.60 -58.71
N TYR A 746 23.82 15.94 -59.03
CA TYR A 746 24.16 17.05 -59.91
C TYR A 746 24.68 16.55 -61.28
N ARG A 747 23.93 16.84 -62.35
CA ARG A 747 24.25 16.42 -63.73
C ARG A 747 24.48 14.90 -63.83
N ALA A 748 23.76 14.12 -63.02
CA ALA A 748 24.04 12.71 -62.71
C ALA A 748 23.04 11.74 -63.37
N LEU A 749 23.48 10.53 -63.73
CA LEU A 749 22.68 9.59 -64.55
C LEU A 749 22.71 8.14 -64.05
N TYR A 750 21.60 7.41 -64.16
CA TYR A 750 21.53 5.97 -63.83
C TYR A 750 21.96 5.57 -62.40
N ASN A 751 22.04 6.51 -61.46
CA ASN A 751 22.41 6.21 -60.07
C ASN A 751 21.20 5.67 -59.28
N ASN A 752 21.45 4.81 -58.30
CA ASN A 752 20.42 4.11 -57.54
C ASN A 752 20.50 4.43 -56.04
N ILE A 753 19.57 5.26 -55.54
CA ILE A 753 19.48 5.68 -54.15
C ILE A 753 18.41 4.81 -53.48
N THR A 754 18.82 3.88 -52.60
CA THR A 754 17.97 2.80 -52.09
C THR A 754 18.05 2.56 -50.58
N GLN A 755 16.91 2.35 -49.94
CA GLN A 755 16.83 1.91 -48.52
C GLN A 755 17.60 2.78 -47.51
N ASN A 756 17.90 4.03 -47.84
CA ASN A 756 18.57 4.96 -46.93
C ASN A 756 17.55 5.58 -45.97
N ASN A 757 17.99 5.90 -44.75
CA ASN A 757 17.25 6.77 -43.84
C ASN A 757 17.85 8.18 -43.88
N ILE A 758 17.10 9.13 -44.44
CA ILE A 758 17.57 10.49 -44.77
C ILE A 758 16.74 11.52 -44.03
N TYR A 759 17.31 12.12 -42.98
CA TYR A 759 16.54 12.92 -42.04
C TYR A 759 17.24 14.16 -41.51
N TRP A 760 16.49 15.14 -41.02
CA TRP A 760 17.06 16.35 -40.38
C TRP A 760 18.07 17.11 -41.27
N ASN A 761 17.97 17.01 -42.59
CA ASN A 761 18.72 17.86 -43.54
C ASN A 761 17.86 19.07 -43.93
N ASP A 762 18.39 20.05 -44.67
CA ASP A 762 17.53 21.09 -45.26
C ASP A 762 16.74 20.45 -46.42
N ILE A 763 17.43 19.75 -47.33
CA ILE A 763 16.83 18.93 -48.38
C ILE A 763 17.23 17.47 -48.17
N GLY A 764 16.28 16.53 -48.17
CA GLY A 764 16.57 15.09 -48.10
C GLY A 764 17.33 14.59 -49.33
N ILE A 765 16.68 14.61 -50.50
CA ILE A 765 17.31 14.31 -51.80
C ILE A 765 17.09 15.49 -52.76
N SER A 766 18.16 15.96 -53.40
CA SER A 766 18.13 17.07 -54.37
C SER A 766 18.54 16.59 -55.75
N LEU A 767 17.79 16.97 -56.79
CA LEU A 767 18.11 16.67 -58.20
C LEU A 767 18.28 17.98 -58.97
N GLN A 768 19.42 18.15 -59.65
CA GLN A 768 19.72 19.33 -60.45
C GLN A 768 20.54 18.96 -61.68
N GLY A 769 20.11 19.36 -62.87
CA GLY A 769 20.90 19.28 -64.10
C GLY A 769 21.33 20.66 -64.60
N THR A 770 21.78 20.71 -65.85
CA THR A 770 21.96 21.95 -66.62
C THR A 770 21.28 21.83 -67.99
N ASN A 771 21.28 22.91 -68.77
CA ASN A 771 20.78 22.90 -70.14
C ASN A 771 21.58 21.99 -71.10
N GLN A 772 22.83 21.65 -70.76
CA GLN A 772 23.64 20.68 -71.49
C GLN A 772 23.52 19.27 -70.89
N GLU A 773 23.58 19.16 -69.57
CA GLU A 773 23.68 17.89 -68.84
C GLU A 773 22.53 17.72 -67.86
N LYS A 774 21.43 17.11 -68.32
CA LYS A 774 20.24 16.82 -67.49
C LYS A 774 20.50 15.68 -66.50
N THR A 775 20.04 15.84 -65.25
CA THR A 775 20.02 14.75 -64.25
C THR A 775 18.85 13.82 -64.57
N LYS A 776 19.15 12.58 -64.99
CA LYS A 776 18.15 11.69 -65.58
C LYS A 776 18.37 10.20 -65.37
N LEU A 777 17.28 9.43 -65.43
CA LEU A 777 17.30 7.96 -65.34
C LEU A 777 17.85 7.43 -64.01
N ASN A 778 17.93 8.29 -62.98
CA ASN A 778 18.27 7.86 -61.62
C ASN A 778 17.03 7.23 -60.95
N ILE A 779 17.27 6.28 -60.06
CA ILE A 779 16.25 5.58 -59.29
C ILE A 779 16.36 6.04 -57.83
N ILE A 780 15.23 6.41 -57.24
CA ILE A 780 15.07 6.69 -55.82
C ILE A 780 14.00 5.71 -55.32
N TYR A 781 14.41 4.66 -54.61
CA TYR A 781 13.56 3.51 -54.31
C TYR A 781 13.65 3.06 -52.84
N SER A 782 12.50 2.84 -52.19
CA SER A 782 12.43 2.26 -50.83
C SER A 782 13.18 3.04 -49.73
N ASN A 783 13.46 4.34 -49.91
CA ASN A 783 14.11 5.17 -48.88
C ASN A 783 13.08 5.69 -47.87
N THR A 784 13.52 5.93 -46.63
CA THR A 784 12.76 6.68 -45.62
C THR A 784 13.32 8.10 -45.56
N ILE A 785 12.49 9.12 -45.80
CA ILE A 785 12.93 10.51 -45.97
C ILE A 785 12.09 11.40 -45.06
N HIS A 786 12.63 11.80 -43.91
CA HIS A 786 11.80 12.36 -42.83
C HIS A 786 12.37 13.55 -42.07
N HIS A 787 11.51 14.46 -41.61
CA HIS A 787 11.92 15.60 -40.77
C HIS A 787 13.04 16.45 -41.40
N ASN A 788 13.11 16.54 -42.73
CA ASN A 788 13.90 17.55 -43.46
C ASN A 788 13.05 18.84 -43.60
N GLN A 789 13.54 19.89 -44.28
CA GLN A 789 12.62 20.94 -44.76
C GLN A 789 11.89 20.42 -46.00
N ASP A 790 12.61 20.13 -47.08
CA ASP A 790 12.07 19.48 -48.28
C ASP A 790 12.56 18.02 -48.36
N GLY A 791 11.65 17.06 -48.57
CA GLY A 791 11.98 15.64 -48.64
C GLY A 791 12.75 15.29 -49.92
N ILE A 792 12.12 15.48 -51.09
CA ILE A 792 12.77 15.40 -52.41
C ILE A 792 12.53 16.70 -53.16
N TYR A 793 13.59 17.36 -53.65
CA TYR A 793 13.51 18.63 -54.38
C TYR A 793 14.20 18.59 -55.75
N PHE A 794 13.41 18.84 -56.79
CA PHE A 794 13.85 18.99 -58.18
C PHE A 794 14.10 20.47 -58.47
N VAL A 795 15.38 20.84 -58.63
CA VAL A 795 15.81 22.24 -58.76
C VAL A 795 15.65 22.74 -60.19
N GLU A 796 16.28 22.07 -61.15
CA GLU A 796 16.23 22.41 -62.57
C GLU A 796 16.70 21.23 -63.44
N TYR A 797 16.26 21.21 -64.71
CA TYR A 797 16.71 20.30 -65.77
C TYR A 797 16.74 18.80 -65.42
N SER A 798 15.88 18.36 -64.50
CA SER A 798 15.85 16.97 -64.01
C SER A 798 14.67 16.21 -64.63
N THR A 799 14.94 15.09 -65.30
CA THR A 799 13.98 14.45 -66.22
C THR A 799 14.11 12.92 -66.26
N ASN A 800 13.05 12.17 -66.56
CA ASN A 800 13.08 10.70 -66.64
C ASN A 800 13.66 9.99 -65.40
N ASN A 801 13.64 10.60 -64.21
CA ASN A 801 14.00 9.91 -62.96
C ASN A 801 12.79 9.11 -62.44
N ASN A 802 13.04 8.03 -61.70
CA ASN A 802 12.01 7.13 -61.18
C ASN A 802 12.02 7.12 -59.64
N ILE A 803 10.90 7.51 -59.03
CA ILE A 803 10.76 7.76 -57.60
C ILE A 803 9.59 6.92 -57.10
N THR A 804 9.89 5.79 -56.45
CA THR A 804 8.89 4.75 -56.12
C THR A 804 9.18 4.05 -54.79
N TYR A 805 8.14 3.58 -54.09
CA TYR A 805 8.24 2.86 -52.80
C TYR A 805 8.91 3.63 -51.65
N ASN A 806 9.15 4.95 -51.78
CA ASN A 806 9.75 5.74 -50.69
C ASN A 806 8.70 6.14 -49.67
N THR A 807 9.07 6.16 -48.38
CA THR A 807 8.23 6.71 -47.31
C THR A 807 8.74 8.08 -46.90
N ILE A 808 7.99 9.12 -47.25
CA ILE A 808 8.38 10.53 -47.18
C ILE A 808 7.46 11.23 -46.20
N HIS A 809 7.95 11.50 -44.98
CA HIS A 809 7.05 11.89 -43.89
C HIS A 809 7.59 12.95 -42.91
N ASN A 810 6.67 13.72 -42.32
CA ASN A 810 6.96 14.75 -41.32
C ASN A 810 8.04 15.77 -41.77
N ASN A 811 8.21 16.06 -43.07
CA ASN A 811 9.20 17.03 -43.53
C ASN A 811 8.71 18.46 -43.21
N THR A 812 9.03 18.93 -42.01
CA THR A 812 8.51 20.15 -41.38
C THR A 812 9.59 20.93 -40.59
N ARG A 813 10.88 20.73 -40.89
CA ARG A 813 12.02 21.06 -39.99
C ARG A 813 12.21 22.55 -39.66
N LEU A 814 11.74 23.45 -40.52
CA LEU A 814 11.99 24.90 -40.43
C LEU A 814 10.69 25.71 -40.51
N SER A 815 10.79 27.03 -40.31
CA SER A 815 9.65 27.97 -40.40
C SER A 815 9.24 28.32 -41.83
N SER A 816 9.97 27.84 -42.83
CA SER A 816 9.59 27.79 -44.25
C SER A 816 8.63 26.63 -44.52
N ILE A 817 7.83 26.74 -45.58
CA ILE A 817 6.94 25.64 -46.01
C ILE A 817 7.79 24.42 -46.41
N GLY A 818 7.57 23.29 -45.73
CA GLY A 818 8.26 22.02 -45.96
C GLY A 818 7.47 21.05 -46.83
N TYR A 819 8.08 20.59 -47.92
CA TYR A 819 7.40 19.76 -48.93
C TYR A 819 7.86 18.30 -48.86
N GLY A 820 6.96 17.34 -49.07
CA GLY A 820 7.31 15.93 -49.24
C GLY A 820 8.10 15.71 -50.53
N ILE A 821 7.47 15.97 -51.67
CA ILE A 821 8.12 16.07 -52.99
C ILE A 821 7.81 17.43 -53.61
N ARG A 822 8.84 18.13 -54.10
CA ARG A 822 8.75 19.47 -54.66
C ARG A 822 9.41 19.57 -56.03
N ILE A 823 8.69 20.11 -57.00
CA ILE A 823 9.13 20.30 -58.38
C ILE A 823 8.73 21.69 -58.83
N VAL A 824 9.72 22.52 -59.17
CA VAL A 824 9.51 23.93 -59.55
C VAL A 824 9.81 24.17 -61.03
N PHE A 825 9.09 25.14 -61.61
CA PHE A 825 9.30 25.66 -62.94
C PHE A 825 10.03 27.01 -62.84
N ALA A 826 11.35 26.98 -62.94
CA ALA A 826 12.11 28.17 -63.25
C ALA A 826 12.17 28.38 -64.79
N THR A 827 12.21 29.64 -65.24
CA THR A 827 12.03 29.99 -66.66
C THR A 827 13.05 29.29 -67.56
N ASN A 828 12.56 28.47 -68.50
CA ASN A 828 13.34 27.60 -69.41
C ASN A 828 14.16 26.47 -68.72
N LYS A 829 13.89 26.14 -67.46
CA LYS A 829 14.67 25.20 -66.61
C LYS A 829 13.90 23.92 -66.24
N GLU A 830 13.11 23.39 -67.18
CA GLU A 830 12.08 22.37 -66.97
C GLU A 830 12.52 21.10 -66.21
N ASN A 831 11.72 20.72 -65.21
CA ASN A 831 11.81 19.46 -64.46
C ASN A 831 10.68 18.48 -64.89
N ASN A 832 10.67 18.08 -66.17
CA ASN A 832 9.59 17.34 -66.81
C ASN A 832 9.88 15.83 -66.95
N GLN A 833 8.83 15.01 -67.15
CA GLN A 833 8.88 13.57 -67.50
C GLN A 833 9.49 12.65 -66.44
N ASN A 834 9.48 13.02 -65.16
CA ASN A 834 9.83 12.13 -64.05
C ASN A 834 8.60 11.26 -63.67
N TYR A 835 8.86 10.07 -63.11
CA TYR A 835 7.83 9.10 -62.71
C TYR A 835 7.82 8.98 -61.18
N ILE A 836 6.70 9.31 -60.56
CA ILE A 836 6.55 9.48 -59.11
C ILE A 836 5.28 8.74 -58.69
N TYR A 837 5.38 7.43 -58.44
CA TYR A 837 4.24 6.59 -58.12
C TYR A 837 4.61 5.55 -57.06
N LYS A 838 3.63 5.01 -56.35
CA LYS A 838 3.81 4.08 -55.23
C LYS A 838 4.70 4.61 -54.10
N ASN A 839 4.67 5.90 -53.79
CA ASN A 839 5.32 6.44 -52.57
C ASN A 839 4.29 6.66 -51.46
N ASN A 840 4.74 6.69 -50.21
CA ASN A 840 3.92 7.05 -49.04
C ASN A 840 4.25 8.50 -48.64
N LEU A 841 3.36 9.45 -48.90
CA LEU A 841 3.53 10.86 -48.53
C LEU A 841 2.65 11.17 -47.31
N ILE A 842 3.29 11.36 -46.14
CA ILE A 842 2.62 11.35 -44.84
C ILE A 842 2.98 12.57 -43.99
N ASN A 843 2.00 13.40 -43.63
CA ASN A 843 2.12 14.49 -42.67
C ASN A 843 3.26 15.50 -42.97
N ASN A 844 3.62 15.69 -44.24
CA ASN A 844 4.44 16.83 -44.66
C ASN A 844 3.55 18.10 -44.68
N GLN A 845 4.11 19.31 -44.58
CA GLN A 845 3.26 20.53 -44.60
C GLN A 845 2.57 20.71 -45.96
N VAL A 846 3.22 20.27 -47.03
CA VAL A 846 2.61 19.99 -48.34
C VAL A 846 3.14 18.63 -48.81
N ASN A 847 2.27 17.64 -49.08
CA ASN A 847 2.74 16.31 -49.48
C ASN A 847 3.44 16.34 -50.86
N GLY A 848 2.82 16.96 -51.88
CA GLY A 848 3.42 17.11 -53.21
C GLY A 848 3.18 18.50 -53.80
N TYR A 849 4.12 19.00 -54.59
CA TYR A 849 4.00 20.26 -55.33
C TYR A 849 4.74 20.17 -56.67
N ASP A 850 4.09 20.53 -57.77
CA ASP A 850 4.61 20.36 -59.12
C ASP A 850 4.09 21.42 -60.11
N GLU A 851 4.97 22.35 -60.48
CA GLU A 851 4.74 23.38 -61.52
C GLU A 851 5.10 22.89 -62.94
N CYS A 852 5.61 21.66 -63.08
CA CYS A 852 6.12 21.07 -64.32
C CYS A 852 5.13 20.02 -64.89
N ASN A 853 5.59 19.14 -65.77
CA ASN A 853 4.80 18.06 -66.39
C ASN A 853 5.43 16.71 -66.03
N ASN A 854 4.92 16.04 -64.98
CA ASN A 854 5.43 14.76 -64.50
C ASN A 854 4.30 13.74 -64.30
N TYR A 855 4.67 12.45 -64.24
CA TYR A 855 3.74 11.34 -64.10
C TYR A 855 3.64 10.95 -62.62
N TRP A 856 2.51 11.27 -61.99
CA TRP A 856 2.24 10.95 -60.58
C TRP A 856 1.50 9.62 -60.38
N ASP A 857 1.25 8.90 -61.47
CA ASP A 857 0.79 7.52 -61.51
C ASP A 857 1.44 6.80 -62.70
N ASN A 858 1.27 5.48 -62.78
CA ASN A 858 1.74 4.67 -63.91
C ASN A 858 0.62 4.10 -64.82
N GLY A 859 -0.59 4.68 -64.76
CA GLY A 859 -1.78 4.16 -65.45
C GLY A 859 -2.44 2.96 -64.77
N SER A 860 -2.03 2.62 -63.54
CA SER A 860 -2.65 1.56 -62.71
C SER A 860 -2.46 1.76 -61.21
N PHE A 861 -1.41 2.47 -60.79
CA PHE A 861 -1.15 2.80 -59.38
C PHE A 861 -0.52 4.20 -59.27
N GLY A 862 -1.04 4.98 -58.33
CA GLY A 862 -0.51 6.25 -57.86
C GLY A 862 0.26 6.12 -56.56
N ASN A 863 0.19 7.14 -55.72
CA ASN A 863 0.85 7.23 -54.41
C ASN A 863 -0.18 7.19 -53.27
N TYR A 864 0.27 6.90 -52.06
CA TYR A 864 -0.51 7.12 -50.83
C TYR A 864 -0.29 8.54 -50.32
N TRP A 865 -1.38 9.23 -49.98
CA TRP A 865 -1.38 10.62 -49.52
C TRP A 865 -2.17 10.74 -48.21
N SER A 866 -1.54 11.20 -47.12
CA SER A 866 -2.21 11.31 -45.81
C SER A 866 -3.34 12.35 -45.74
N ASP A 867 -3.45 13.21 -46.75
CA ASP A 867 -4.49 14.23 -46.93
C ASP A 867 -5.55 13.85 -47.99
N TYR A 868 -5.48 12.63 -48.55
CA TYR A 868 -6.52 12.12 -49.44
C TYR A 868 -7.84 11.90 -48.68
N THR A 869 -8.94 12.35 -49.28
CA THR A 869 -10.29 12.31 -48.68
C THR A 869 -11.35 11.74 -49.63
N GLY A 870 -10.94 11.14 -50.74
CA GLY A 870 -11.83 10.44 -51.67
C GLY A 870 -12.26 9.07 -51.15
N SER A 871 -13.21 8.44 -51.86
CA SER A 871 -13.69 7.09 -51.60
C SER A 871 -13.01 6.06 -52.48
N ASP A 872 -12.94 4.82 -52.00
CA ASP A 872 -12.87 3.61 -52.82
C ASP A 872 -14.23 2.92 -52.72
N GLY A 873 -15.04 3.05 -53.77
CA GLY A 873 -16.37 2.47 -53.88
C GLY A 873 -16.40 1.09 -54.54
N ASN A 874 -15.26 0.59 -55.03
CA ASN A 874 -15.18 -0.67 -55.77
C ASN A 874 -14.48 -1.80 -54.95
N GLY A 875 -13.62 -1.43 -54.00
CA GLY A 875 -12.89 -2.29 -53.07
C GLY A 875 -11.51 -2.74 -53.53
N ASP A 876 -10.91 -2.13 -54.58
CA ASP A 876 -9.60 -2.52 -55.12
C ASP A 876 -8.39 -1.87 -54.42
N GLY A 877 -8.63 -0.91 -53.51
CA GLY A 877 -7.60 -0.19 -52.77
C GLY A 877 -7.11 1.12 -53.42
N ILE A 878 -7.73 1.53 -54.53
CA ILE A 878 -7.47 2.79 -55.25
C ILE A 878 -8.69 3.71 -55.09
N GLY A 879 -8.46 5.00 -54.87
CA GLY A 879 -9.53 5.98 -54.73
C GLY A 879 -10.15 6.38 -56.07
N ASP A 880 -11.49 6.38 -56.16
CA ASP A 880 -12.30 6.69 -57.35
C ASP A 880 -12.05 8.11 -57.93
N THR A 881 -11.48 9.01 -57.12
CA THR A 881 -11.29 10.43 -57.47
C THR A 881 -9.81 10.81 -57.57
N PRO A 882 -9.31 11.34 -58.70
CA PRO A 882 -7.91 11.77 -58.82
C PRO A 882 -7.50 12.84 -57.80
N TYR A 883 -6.34 12.66 -57.17
CA TYR A 883 -5.71 13.69 -56.34
C TYR A 883 -5.00 14.70 -57.23
N SER A 884 -5.28 15.99 -57.05
CA SER A 884 -4.67 17.07 -57.86
C SER A 884 -3.44 17.64 -57.17
N ILE A 885 -2.27 17.61 -57.81
CA ILE A 885 -1.03 18.12 -57.22
C ILE A 885 -0.99 19.66 -57.34
N PRO A 886 -0.84 20.40 -56.23
CA PRO A 886 -0.69 21.86 -56.26
C PRO A 886 0.51 22.34 -57.08
N GLY A 887 0.40 23.54 -57.67
CA GLY A 887 1.46 24.19 -58.46
C GLY A 887 1.21 24.16 -59.98
N GLY A 888 0.52 23.16 -60.49
CA GLY A 888 0.31 22.96 -61.93
C GLY A 888 -1.04 22.32 -62.28
N ASN A 889 -1.06 21.54 -63.36
CA ASN A 889 -2.24 20.79 -63.81
C ASN A 889 -2.12 19.27 -63.56
N ASN A 890 -1.05 18.82 -62.91
CA ASN A 890 -0.74 17.40 -62.73
C ASN A 890 -1.67 16.75 -61.70
N LYS A 891 -1.94 15.46 -61.92
CA LYS A 891 -2.84 14.66 -61.09
C LYS A 891 -2.25 13.27 -60.90
N ASP A 892 -2.46 12.73 -59.72
CA ASP A 892 -2.40 11.31 -59.47
C ASP A 892 -3.81 10.76 -59.75
N ASN A 893 -3.94 9.96 -60.81
CA ASN A 893 -5.24 9.43 -61.24
C ASN A 893 -5.61 8.11 -60.55
N TYR A 894 -4.71 7.53 -59.75
CA TYR A 894 -4.89 6.24 -59.07
C TYR A 894 -4.36 6.31 -57.61
N PRO A 895 -4.79 7.31 -56.80
CA PRO A 895 -4.29 7.49 -55.44
C PRO A 895 -4.63 6.28 -54.57
N LEU A 896 -3.68 5.84 -53.76
CA LEU A 896 -3.80 4.63 -52.96
C LEU A 896 -4.52 4.92 -51.63
N MET A 897 -5.41 4.02 -51.23
CA MET A 897 -6.20 4.16 -49.99
C MET A 897 -5.41 3.82 -48.72
N ASN A 898 -4.31 3.08 -48.84
CA ASN A 898 -3.46 2.63 -47.74
C ASN A 898 -1.97 2.82 -48.10
N PRO A 899 -1.08 3.03 -47.11
CA PRO A 899 0.36 3.04 -47.36
C PRO A 899 0.87 1.65 -47.78
N ILE A 900 1.96 1.65 -48.54
CA ILE A 900 2.68 0.48 -49.07
C ILE A 900 3.79 0.03 -48.11
#